data_AF-A0A1R1EQA4-F1
#
_entry.id   AF-A0A1R1EQA4-F1
#
_cell.length_a   1.000
_cell.length_b   1.000
_cell.length_c   1.000
_cell.angle_alpha   90.00
_cell.angle_beta   90.00
_cell.angle_gamma   90.00
#
_symmetry.space_group_name_H-M   'P 1'
#
loop_
_entity.id
_entity.type
_entity.pdbx_description
1 polymer ?
#
loop_
_entity_poly.entity_id
_entity_poly.type
_entity_poly.pdbx_seq_one_letter_code
_entity_poly.pdbx_strand_id
1 'polypeptide(L)'
;MELYGDNRQQHPRRISLPAYPFAAERYWVPEPLVSREQRSKVIQHTSVPILHPLVHRNTSSFGLQRYASTFTGEETILAHHQVHGEKWLPGTAYLEMARAAVQQAVGLFDDSLQVRCIQKVTWMTPLQVDQPVDVLIELKQQNDGIVGFEIYSFTHGSEQLKRTHCKGSVLLGGIQASVQPNGNKPWLVEKAERVLAGKECYSLFDGLGLSYGSAFQGLTQLFIQDHQVWAQLRLSPAVGHTEQYVMNPYLLDAAFQASMGLLLKQHVEGGRSPDSVPLPFTLDQLELLYPCTEEMWVRVQRMDHSSGAQGLIKFQIEMYSPDGKLCIRMTELACKAPTADKLPLFQNPLTTGGIPPVGHVLMTPIWSVFTPEEIALPLSVGNKVLIISDNDTSHKQALKLYPGAMHMLPHNSVLGWKDNLSEFVILDHIIWHAPSPGNVCMADDSIVEGQEQGVLQLFRMIKSLLELGYGNRSLSLTLITTNAIPSSPMDEINPTHASIHGFAGSLAKEYSRWSIKLLDLEHEVEWAETQMQELPWNGQGNAYLYRDNEWLRQELIPVNVHNEHAIKDAYRQEGVYVVIGGAGGIGQVWSEYMIRQYNARIIWIGRREPDSSIQRCIERLESLGSAPEYIVADATNADSLQKAYEQIKRRHPHIQGVIHSAIVLQDQSIANMEEDRFQAVLSAKVAVSARMAQVFGQDDLDFMLFFSSFNSFTRSPGQSNYAAGCTFKDAFAHQLAMERSYDVKVINWGYWGSVGSVASEEYNTLMSNAGIGSIEVAEAMKALEILLTGSLDQLGLVRTTRPLFMQELNLNKVASLNG
;
A
#
# COMPACT_ATOMS: atom_id res chain seq x y z
N MET A 1 -37.56 30.31 61.78
CA MET A 1 -37.47 29.95 60.33
C MET A 1 -37.41 28.45 60.26
N GLU A 2 -38.56 27.82 60.06
CA GLU A 2 -38.69 26.38 59.83
C GLU A 2 -38.22 26.07 58.40
N LEU A 3 -37.22 25.21 58.24
CA LEU A 3 -36.70 24.77 56.93
C LEU A 3 -37.05 23.31 56.61
N TYR A 4 -37.94 22.69 57.38
CA TYR A 4 -38.40 21.32 57.13
C TYR A 4 -39.89 21.20 57.47
N GLY A 5 -40.74 21.11 56.44
CA GLY A 5 -42.17 20.84 56.58
C GLY A 5 -42.48 19.40 57.00
N ASP A 6 -43.72 19.17 57.45
CA ASP A 6 -44.29 18.05 58.21
C ASP A 6 -44.18 16.61 57.65
N ASN A 7 -43.01 16.16 57.18
CA ASN A 7 -42.77 14.75 56.86
C ASN A 7 -41.75 14.11 57.82
N ARG A 8 -42.25 13.62 58.97
CA ARG A 8 -41.46 13.04 60.09
C ARG A 8 -40.72 11.72 59.80
N GLN A 9 -40.48 11.33 58.54
CA GLN A 9 -39.77 10.08 58.20
C GLN A 9 -38.45 10.24 57.43
N GLN A 10 -38.00 11.46 57.12
CA GLN A 10 -36.71 11.66 56.46
C GLN A 10 -35.96 12.86 57.03
N HIS A 11 -35.38 12.71 58.23
CA HIS A 11 -34.23 13.52 58.62
C HIS A 11 -32.95 12.73 58.34
N PRO A 12 -31.98 13.26 57.57
CA PRO A 12 -30.69 12.61 57.38
C PRO A 12 -29.96 12.50 58.72
N ARG A 13 -29.37 11.32 59.00
CA ARG A 13 -28.56 11.11 60.21
C ARG A 13 -27.30 11.95 60.14
N ARG A 14 -26.99 12.69 61.21
CA ARG A 14 -25.68 13.33 61.38
C ARG A 14 -24.62 12.25 61.59
N ILE A 15 -23.58 12.28 60.77
CA ILE A 15 -22.40 11.42 60.89
C ILE A 15 -21.24 12.31 61.36
N SER A 16 -20.44 11.83 62.31
CA SER A 16 -19.28 12.58 62.81
C SER A 16 -18.16 12.57 61.79
N LEU A 17 -17.50 13.72 61.59
CA LEU A 17 -16.27 13.79 60.80
C LEU A 17 -15.12 13.09 61.56
N PRO A 18 -14.24 12.33 60.88
CA PRO A 18 -13.10 11.70 61.53
C PRO A 18 -12.18 12.75 62.16
N ALA A 19 -11.82 12.55 63.42
CA ALA A 19 -11.06 13.51 64.22
C ALA A 19 -9.54 13.25 64.21
N TYR A 20 -8.94 12.90 63.06
CA TYR A 20 -7.48 12.81 62.99
C TYR A 20 -6.92 12.96 61.55
N PRO A 21 -5.81 13.70 61.36
CA PRO A 21 -5.17 13.84 60.06
C PRO A 21 -3.94 12.91 59.95
N PHE A 22 -3.78 12.28 58.78
CA PHE A 22 -2.58 11.56 58.32
C PHE A 22 -2.17 10.25 59.03
N ALA A 23 -2.62 9.11 58.50
CA ALA A 23 -1.88 7.85 58.55
C ALA A 23 -1.86 7.22 57.15
N ALA A 24 -0.68 6.88 56.64
CA ALA A 24 -0.48 6.27 55.34
C ALA A 24 -0.47 4.74 55.45
N GLU A 25 -1.64 4.11 55.40
CA GLU A 25 -1.76 2.65 55.26
C GLU A 25 -2.41 2.29 53.93
N ARG A 26 -1.76 1.39 53.17
CA ARG A 26 -2.28 0.81 51.92
C ARG A 26 -3.10 -0.44 52.24
N TYR A 27 -4.36 -0.45 51.81
CA TYR A 27 -5.22 -1.64 51.83
C TYR A 27 -5.38 -2.17 50.40
N TRP A 28 -5.08 -3.44 50.17
CA TRP A 28 -5.43 -4.16 48.94
C TRP A 28 -6.80 -4.83 49.10
N VAL A 29 -7.65 -4.76 48.07
CA VAL A 29 -8.89 -5.54 48.01
C VAL A 29 -8.51 -7.00 47.71
N PRO A 30 -8.92 -8.01 48.51
CA PRO A 30 -8.68 -9.40 48.18
C PRO A 30 -9.59 -9.83 47.02
N GLU A 31 -9.01 -10.40 45.96
CA GLU A 31 -9.80 -11.10 44.94
C GLU A 31 -10.42 -12.37 45.55
N PRO A 32 -11.72 -12.65 45.33
CA PRO A 32 -12.29 -13.93 45.73
C PRO A 32 -11.85 -15.03 44.75
N LEU A 33 -11.32 -16.12 45.28
CA LEU A 33 -11.08 -17.36 44.57
C LEU A 33 -12.42 -17.96 44.11
N VAL A 34 -12.74 -17.85 42.83
CA VAL A 34 -13.88 -18.56 42.21
C VAL A 34 -13.34 -19.54 41.19
N SER A 35 -13.68 -20.83 41.36
CA SER A 35 -13.25 -21.91 40.49
C SER A 35 -13.90 -21.82 39.10
N ARG A 36 -13.17 -22.32 38.09
CA ARG A 36 -13.42 -22.15 36.65
C ARG A 36 -14.76 -22.72 36.17
N GLU A 37 -15.44 -23.56 36.95
CA GLU A 37 -16.73 -24.19 36.61
C GLU A 37 -17.97 -23.38 37.02
N GLN A 38 -17.83 -22.35 37.87
CA GLN A 38 -18.96 -21.51 38.30
C GLN A 38 -19.18 -20.24 37.44
N ARG A 39 -18.26 -19.91 36.52
CA ARG A 39 -18.43 -18.78 35.59
C ARG A 39 -19.50 -19.00 34.52
N SER A 40 -19.88 -20.25 34.24
CA SER A 40 -20.72 -20.57 33.08
C SER A 40 -22.24 -20.52 33.34
N LYS A 41 -22.71 -20.09 34.53
CA LYS A 41 -24.15 -20.11 34.87
C LYS A 41 -24.75 -18.83 35.47
N VAL A 42 -24.02 -17.71 35.54
CA VAL A 42 -24.58 -16.45 36.05
C VAL A 42 -24.25 -15.29 35.10
N ILE A 43 -24.98 -15.19 34.00
CA ILE A 43 -25.22 -13.91 33.33
C ILE A 43 -26.74 -13.74 33.28
N GLN A 44 -27.30 -13.27 34.39
CA GLN A 44 -28.60 -12.61 34.40
C GLN A 44 -28.36 -11.17 34.84
N HIS A 45 -28.50 -10.27 33.87
CA HIS A 45 -28.73 -8.83 33.96
C HIS A 45 -28.40 -8.12 35.29
N THR A 46 -27.23 -7.48 35.32
CA THR A 46 -26.98 -6.26 36.09
C THR A 46 -26.49 -5.18 35.12
N SER A 47 -27.41 -4.49 34.45
CA SER A 47 -27.07 -3.45 33.46
C SER A 47 -26.50 -2.21 34.16
N VAL A 48 -25.18 -2.03 34.07
CA VAL A 48 -24.54 -0.73 34.29
C VAL A 48 -25.09 0.23 33.23
N PRO A 49 -25.57 1.44 33.58
CA PRO A 49 -26.06 2.38 32.59
C PRO A 49 -24.93 2.84 31.66
N ILE A 50 -25.12 2.69 30.36
CA ILE A 50 -24.20 3.20 29.32
C ILE A 50 -24.57 4.64 28.95
N LEU A 51 -23.58 5.50 28.64
CA LEU A 51 -23.81 6.92 28.34
C LEU A 51 -24.44 7.15 26.96
N HIS A 52 -24.08 6.31 26.00
CA HIS A 52 -24.51 6.35 24.61
C HIS A 52 -24.17 5.00 23.95
N PRO A 53 -24.92 4.51 22.92
CA PRO A 53 -24.66 3.21 22.31
C PRO A 53 -23.25 3.04 21.73
N LEU A 54 -22.61 4.15 21.31
CA LEU A 54 -21.23 4.18 20.80
C LEU A 54 -20.20 4.77 21.79
N VAL A 55 -20.65 5.32 22.92
CA VAL A 55 -19.78 5.89 23.97
C VAL A 55 -20.26 5.34 25.31
N HIS A 56 -19.67 4.24 25.79
CA HIS A 56 -20.28 3.47 26.87
C HIS A 56 -20.03 4.06 28.26
N ARG A 57 -18.78 4.44 28.55
CA ARG A 57 -18.36 4.88 29.88
C ARG A 57 -17.38 6.05 29.83
N ASN A 58 -17.47 6.92 30.83
CA ASN A 58 -16.49 7.99 31.06
C ASN A 58 -15.28 7.41 31.80
N THR A 59 -14.07 7.67 31.29
CA THR A 59 -12.78 7.21 31.86
C THR A 59 -11.83 8.39 32.08
N SER A 60 -12.37 9.61 32.14
CA SER A 60 -11.61 10.84 32.32
C SER A 60 -10.87 10.88 33.66
N SER A 61 -9.77 11.61 33.68
CA SER A 61 -9.02 12.01 34.88
C SER A 61 -8.79 13.51 34.87
N PHE A 62 -8.18 14.06 35.94
CA PHE A 62 -7.89 15.50 36.03
C PHE A 62 -7.10 16.09 34.84
N GLY A 63 -6.25 15.28 34.20
CA GLY A 63 -5.43 15.73 33.06
C GLY A 63 -5.88 15.19 31.70
N LEU A 64 -6.96 14.42 31.65
CA LEU A 64 -7.32 13.67 30.44
C LEU A 64 -8.84 13.54 30.32
N GLN A 65 -9.42 14.15 29.29
CA GLN A 65 -10.83 13.92 28.96
C GLN A 65 -10.93 12.72 28.01
N ARG A 66 -11.52 11.61 28.46
CA ARG A 66 -11.55 10.36 27.70
C ARG A 66 -12.75 9.48 28.01
N TYR A 67 -13.33 8.88 26.98
CA TYR A 67 -14.39 7.89 27.10
C TYR A 67 -13.95 6.56 26.49
N ALA A 68 -14.58 5.47 26.92
CA ALA A 68 -14.30 4.14 26.40
C ALA A 68 -15.60 3.40 26.05
N SER A 69 -15.50 2.56 25.03
CA SER A 69 -16.55 1.66 24.55
C SER A 69 -15.94 0.29 24.30
N THR A 70 -16.66 -0.77 24.66
CA THR A 70 -16.22 -2.15 24.41
C THR A 70 -17.15 -2.73 23.35
N PHE A 71 -16.63 -2.98 22.16
CA PHE A 71 -17.41 -3.56 21.06
C PHE A 71 -17.14 -5.06 20.98
N THR A 72 -18.20 -5.85 20.96
CA THR A 72 -18.16 -7.31 20.90
C THR A 72 -18.29 -7.86 19.48
N GLY A 73 -18.79 -7.04 18.56
CA GLY A 73 -19.15 -7.46 17.20
C GLY A 73 -20.60 -7.94 17.09
N GLU A 74 -21.33 -8.03 18.20
CA GLU A 74 -22.75 -8.43 18.22
C GLU A 74 -23.69 -7.23 18.24
N GLU A 75 -23.16 -6.01 18.42
CA GLU A 75 -23.94 -4.78 18.31
C GLU A 75 -24.54 -4.67 16.91
N THR A 76 -25.80 -4.26 16.79
CA THR A 76 -26.52 -4.17 15.49
C THR A 76 -25.72 -3.43 14.41
N ILE A 77 -24.99 -2.38 14.81
CA ILE A 77 -24.17 -1.56 13.91
C ILE A 77 -22.97 -2.32 13.32
N LEU A 78 -22.44 -3.31 14.03
CA LEU A 78 -21.33 -4.17 13.60
C LEU A 78 -21.84 -5.45 12.94
N ALA A 79 -22.87 -6.07 13.52
CA ALA A 79 -23.45 -7.31 13.00
C ALA A 79 -24.04 -7.13 11.60
N HIS A 80 -24.58 -5.95 11.27
CA HIS A 80 -25.18 -5.66 9.97
C HIS A 80 -24.29 -4.83 9.02
N HIS A 81 -23.12 -4.35 9.46
CA HIS A 81 -22.14 -3.70 8.60
C HIS A 81 -21.00 -4.67 8.27
N GLN A 82 -21.21 -5.45 7.21
CA GLN A 82 -20.26 -6.48 6.78
C GLN A 82 -19.69 -6.16 5.41
N VAL A 83 -18.37 -6.28 5.27
CA VAL A 83 -17.68 -6.19 3.98
C VAL A 83 -16.90 -7.49 3.82
N HIS A 84 -17.16 -8.23 2.75
CA HIS A 84 -16.61 -9.59 2.53
C HIS A 84 -16.85 -10.58 3.69
N GLY A 85 -17.96 -10.42 4.43
CA GLY A 85 -18.32 -11.26 5.59
C GLY A 85 -17.62 -10.89 6.90
N GLU A 86 -16.77 -9.86 6.89
CA GLU A 86 -16.09 -9.35 8.08
C GLU A 86 -16.87 -8.16 8.69
N LYS A 87 -16.92 -8.09 10.02
CA LYS A 87 -17.65 -7.06 10.77
C LYS A 87 -16.78 -5.83 10.97
N TRP A 88 -17.16 -4.72 10.34
CA TRP A 88 -16.39 -3.47 10.35
C TRP A 88 -17.19 -2.34 10.99
N LEU A 89 -16.59 -1.54 11.86
CA LEU A 89 -17.25 -0.35 12.38
C LEU A 89 -17.34 0.71 11.26
N PRO A 90 -18.53 1.19 10.87
CA PRO A 90 -18.67 2.12 9.75
C PRO A 90 -18.05 3.49 10.06
N GLY A 91 -17.56 4.17 9.01
CA GLY A 91 -16.96 5.51 9.11
C GLY A 91 -17.86 6.52 9.83
N THR A 92 -19.17 6.41 9.61
CA THR A 92 -20.20 7.30 10.18
C THR A 92 -20.41 7.11 11.68
N ALA A 93 -20.08 5.93 12.23
CA ALA A 93 -20.12 5.71 13.68
C ALA A 93 -19.10 6.59 14.41
N TYR A 94 -17.91 6.79 13.84
CA TYR A 94 -16.88 7.65 14.44
C TYR A 94 -17.33 9.12 14.56
N LEU A 95 -18.12 9.62 13.60
CA LEU A 95 -18.67 10.97 13.64
C LEU A 95 -19.64 11.14 14.82
N GLU A 96 -20.54 10.18 15.01
CA GLU A 96 -21.49 10.21 16.12
C GLU A 96 -20.80 9.93 17.47
N MET A 97 -19.76 9.10 17.50
CA MET A 97 -18.90 8.94 18.68
C MET A 97 -18.25 10.26 19.10
N ALA A 98 -17.69 11.01 18.15
CA ALA A 98 -17.09 12.31 18.42
C ALA A 98 -18.10 13.30 18.96
N ARG A 99 -19.27 13.43 18.32
CA ARG A 99 -20.35 14.30 18.79
C ARG A 99 -20.84 13.92 20.18
N ALA A 100 -21.13 12.64 20.41
CA ALA A 100 -21.62 12.16 21.70
C ALA A 100 -20.59 12.39 22.81
N ALA A 101 -19.31 12.08 22.58
CA ALA A 101 -18.27 12.30 23.58
C ALA A 101 -18.06 13.78 23.89
N VAL A 102 -18.05 14.65 22.87
CA VAL A 102 -17.92 16.11 23.08
C VAL A 102 -19.14 16.67 23.81
N GLN A 103 -20.36 16.24 23.45
CA GLN A 103 -21.58 16.66 24.16
C GLN A 103 -21.56 16.23 25.63
N GLN A 104 -21.07 15.03 25.92
CA GLN A 104 -20.88 14.55 27.29
C GLN A 104 -19.81 15.34 28.05
N ALA A 105 -18.81 15.89 27.36
CA ALA A 105 -17.71 16.65 27.96
C ALA A 105 -18.08 18.10 28.28
N VAL A 106 -18.90 18.73 27.43
CA VAL A 106 -19.44 20.09 27.66
C VAL A 106 -20.46 20.09 28.82
N GLY A 107 -21.16 18.97 29.00
CA GLY A 107 -22.11 18.77 30.09
C GLY A 107 -23.46 19.48 29.88
N LEU A 108 -24.42 19.23 30.78
CA LEU A 108 -25.77 19.82 30.80
C LEU A 108 -25.81 21.27 31.32
N PHE A 109 -24.66 21.91 31.55
CA PHE A 109 -24.57 23.19 32.27
C PHE A 109 -24.55 24.42 31.37
N ASP A 110 -24.36 24.24 30.07
CA ASP A 110 -24.43 25.33 29.10
C ASP A 110 -25.18 24.87 27.83
N ASP A 111 -26.51 24.92 27.89
CA ASP A 111 -27.40 24.62 26.74
C ASP A 111 -27.11 25.51 25.51
N SER A 112 -26.31 26.58 25.67
CA SER A 112 -25.90 27.44 24.57
C SER A 112 -24.75 26.87 23.74
N LEU A 113 -24.02 25.86 24.23
CA LEU A 113 -22.90 25.24 23.52
C LEU A 113 -23.26 23.82 23.06
N GLN A 114 -23.60 23.70 21.78
CA GLN A 114 -23.85 22.41 21.13
C GLN A 114 -22.78 22.12 20.07
N VAL A 115 -22.67 20.84 19.70
CA VAL A 115 -21.84 20.42 18.57
C VAL A 115 -22.44 20.97 17.29
N ARG A 116 -21.82 22.03 16.75
CA ARG A 116 -22.26 22.71 15.52
C ARG A 116 -21.63 22.08 14.28
N CYS A 117 -20.35 21.74 14.37
CA CYS A 117 -19.60 21.27 13.23
C CYS A 117 -18.51 20.26 13.64
N ILE A 118 -18.32 19.23 12.82
CA ILE A 118 -17.16 18.33 12.88
C ILE A 118 -16.31 18.61 11.65
N GLN A 119 -15.03 18.91 11.84
CA GLN A 119 -14.14 19.36 10.77
C GLN A 119 -12.81 18.61 10.78
N LYS A 120 -12.16 18.60 9.62
CA LYS A 120 -10.84 17.99 9.38
C LYS A 120 -10.80 16.52 9.83
N VAL A 121 -11.85 15.77 9.48
CA VAL A 121 -11.95 14.36 9.82
C VAL A 121 -11.08 13.54 8.87
N THR A 122 -10.30 12.62 9.44
CA THR A 122 -9.54 11.63 8.67
C THR A 122 -9.82 10.24 9.24
N TRP A 123 -10.30 9.34 8.39
CA TRP A 123 -10.40 7.92 8.71
C TRP A 123 -9.08 7.24 8.34
N MET A 124 -8.36 6.74 9.35
CA MET A 124 -6.98 6.28 9.21
C MET A 124 -6.89 4.76 9.07
N THR A 125 -7.52 4.04 10.01
CA THR A 125 -7.48 2.57 10.05
C THR A 125 -8.88 2.06 10.39
N PRO A 126 -9.51 1.23 9.53
CA PRO A 126 -10.81 0.66 9.85
C PRO A 126 -10.71 -0.30 11.05
N LEU A 127 -11.78 -0.39 11.83
CA LEU A 127 -11.86 -1.29 12.99
C LEU A 127 -12.68 -2.53 12.62
N GLN A 128 -12.00 -3.68 12.52
CA GLN A 128 -12.63 -4.99 12.48
C GLN A 128 -12.89 -5.45 13.92
N VAL A 129 -14.06 -6.04 14.16
CA VAL A 129 -14.42 -6.58 15.49
C VAL A 129 -14.80 -8.04 15.35
N ASP A 130 -13.81 -8.92 15.50
CA ASP A 130 -13.93 -10.37 15.56
C ASP A 130 -13.92 -10.90 17.02
N GLN A 131 -13.28 -10.14 17.92
CA GLN A 131 -13.26 -10.35 19.36
C GLN A 131 -13.56 -9.04 20.10
N PRO A 132 -14.01 -9.10 21.38
CA PRO A 132 -14.26 -7.89 22.16
C PRO A 132 -13.06 -6.95 22.21
N VAL A 133 -13.25 -5.71 21.78
CA VAL A 133 -12.20 -4.67 21.69
C VAL A 133 -12.62 -3.40 22.43
N ASP A 134 -11.70 -2.87 23.23
CA ASP A 134 -11.85 -1.55 23.84
C ASP A 134 -11.43 -0.45 22.84
N VAL A 135 -12.34 0.46 22.58
CA VAL A 135 -12.15 1.67 21.77
C VAL A 135 -12.26 2.88 22.67
N LEU A 136 -11.26 3.75 22.61
CA LEU A 136 -11.17 4.95 23.39
C LEU A 136 -11.33 6.17 22.48
N ILE A 137 -12.03 7.18 22.98
CA ILE A 137 -12.04 8.52 22.39
C ILE A 137 -11.46 9.50 23.39
N GLU A 138 -10.40 10.17 22.99
CA GLU A 138 -9.70 11.20 23.76
C GLU A 138 -10.03 12.58 23.21
N LEU A 139 -10.35 13.51 24.10
CA LEU A 139 -10.72 14.88 23.75
C LEU A 139 -9.65 15.85 24.28
N LYS A 140 -9.25 16.80 23.44
CA LYS A 140 -8.29 17.86 23.79
C LYS A 140 -8.86 19.21 23.41
N GLN A 141 -8.94 20.12 24.37
CA GLN A 141 -9.23 21.51 24.10
C GLN A 141 -8.07 22.10 23.29
N GLN A 142 -8.36 22.69 22.13
CA GLN A 142 -7.35 23.32 21.29
C GLN A 142 -7.34 24.83 21.55
N ASN A 143 -8.44 25.51 21.21
CA ASN A 143 -8.68 26.95 21.37
C ASN A 143 -10.15 27.19 21.81
N ASP A 144 -10.56 28.43 22.07
CA ASP A 144 -11.96 28.77 22.47
C ASP A 144 -12.99 28.21 21.48
N GLY A 145 -13.77 27.23 21.93
CA GLY A 145 -14.84 26.59 21.16
C GLY A 145 -14.41 25.43 20.25
N ILE A 146 -13.14 25.05 20.17
CA ILE A 146 -12.67 23.90 19.35
C ILE A 146 -12.13 22.78 20.24
N VAL A 147 -12.68 21.58 20.06
CA VAL A 147 -12.27 20.35 20.75
C VAL A 147 -11.73 19.36 19.73
N GLY A 148 -10.42 19.09 19.77
CA GLY A 148 -9.81 18.00 19.02
C GLY A 148 -10.22 16.64 19.58
N PHE A 149 -10.45 15.65 18.72
CA PHE A 149 -10.74 14.28 19.12
C PHE A 149 -9.82 13.28 18.41
N GLU A 150 -9.51 12.20 19.11
CA GLU A 150 -8.81 11.03 18.57
C GLU A 150 -9.48 9.76 19.06
N ILE A 151 -9.87 8.87 18.14
CA ILE A 151 -10.48 7.58 18.42
C ILE A 151 -9.46 6.48 18.11
N TYR A 152 -9.16 5.64 19.09
CA TYR A 152 -8.12 4.61 19.00
C TYR A 152 -8.45 3.35 19.80
N SER A 153 -7.79 2.24 19.49
CA SER A 153 -7.80 1.01 20.28
C SER A 153 -6.37 0.56 20.60
N PHE A 154 -6.23 -0.41 21.49
CA PHE A 154 -4.95 -1.06 21.76
C PHE A 154 -4.95 -2.50 21.23
N THR A 155 -3.86 -2.93 20.61
CA THR A 155 -3.70 -4.33 20.18
C THR A 155 -3.34 -5.23 21.36
N HIS A 156 -3.94 -6.42 21.44
CA HIS A 156 -3.59 -7.42 22.46
C HIS A 156 -2.26 -8.12 22.12
N GLY A 157 -1.27 -8.05 23.03
CA GLY A 157 0.09 -8.60 22.87
C GLY A 157 1.01 -8.22 24.04
N SER A 158 2.31 -8.55 23.97
CA SER A 158 3.31 -8.22 25.01
C SER A 158 3.60 -6.72 25.14
N GLU A 159 3.29 -5.91 24.11
CA GLU A 159 3.31 -4.45 24.14
C GLU A 159 1.96 -3.88 23.68
N GLN A 160 1.39 -2.93 24.42
CA GLN A 160 0.14 -2.24 24.07
C GLN A 160 0.40 -1.14 23.04
N LEU A 161 0.30 -1.46 21.75
CA LEU A 161 0.40 -0.47 20.66
C LEU A 161 -0.95 0.22 20.43
N LYS A 162 -0.92 1.56 20.40
CA LYS A 162 -2.08 2.41 20.08
C LYS A 162 -2.32 2.43 18.57
N ARG A 163 -3.53 2.03 18.13
CA ARG A 163 -3.99 2.11 16.74
C ARG A 163 -5.06 3.19 16.62
N THR A 164 -4.76 4.27 15.90
CA THR A 164 -5.71 5.36 15.65
C THR A 164 -6.63 5.03 14.47
N HIS A 165 -7.93 5.15 14.70
CA HIS A 165 -8.98 4.86 13.72
C HIS A 165 -9.50 6.12 13.04
N CYS A 166 -9.78 7.16 13.82
CA CYS A 166 -10.35 8.41 13.34
C CYS A 166 -9.84 9.58 14.17
N LYS A 167 -9.55 10.71 13.53
CA LYS A 167 -9.20 11.97 14.20
C LYS A 167 -9.88 13.15 13.51
N GLY A 168 -10.06 14.24 14.25
CA GLY A 168 -10.60 15.49 13.73
C GLY A 168 -10.82 16.50 14.85
N SER A 169 -11.60 17.54 14.57
CA SER A 169 -11.99 18.53 15.57
C SER A 169 -13.48 18.79 15.53
N VAL A 170 -14.06 19.10 16.68
CA VAL A 170 -15.44 19.54 16.85
C VAL A 170 -15.45 21.01 17.20
N LEU A 171 -16.23 21.79 16.47
CA LEU A 171 -16.50 23.19 16.77
C LEU A 171 -17.83 23.28 17.54
N LEU A 172 -17.76 23.88 18.73
CA LEU A 172 -18.88 24.22 19.58
C LEU A 172 -19.41 25.61 19.21
N GLY A 173 -20.72 25.81 19.29
CA GLY A 173 -21.30 27.14 19.15
C GLY A 173 -22.80 27.19 19.43
N GLY A 174 -23.29 28.41 19.67
CA GLY A 174 -24.73 28.67 19.79
C GLY A 174 -25.46 28.58 18.46
N ILE A 175 -26.75 28.25 18.51
CA ILE A 175 -27.62 28.15 17.33
C ILE A 175 -27.71 29.52 16.65
N GLN A 176 -26.91 29.74 15.60
CA GLN A 176 -27.24 30.78 14.62
C GLN A 176 -28.37 30.24 13.76
N ALA A 177 -29.61 30.56 14.16
CA ALA A 177 -30.78 30.46 13.30
C ALA A 177 -30.61 31.47 12.14
N SER A 178 -29.90 31.07 11.08
CA SER A 178 -29.84 31.87 9.85
C SER A 178 -29.96 31.00 8.60
N VAL A 179 -30.94 30.11 8.58
CA VAL A 179 -31.64 29.76 7.35
C VAL A 179 -33.13 29.64 7.72
N GLN A 180 -33.93 30.65 7.37
CA GLN A 180 -35.38 30.51 7.42
C GLN A 180 -35.77 29.32 6.52
N PRO A 181 -36.63 28.40 6.97
CA PRO A 181 -37.11 27.33 6.11
C PRO A 181 -37.93 27.97 4.99
N ASN A 182 -37.31 28.16 3.83
CA ASN A 182 -38.09 28.14 2.60
C ASN A 182 -38.63 26.72 2.56
N GLY A 183 -39.91 26.50 2.86
CA GLY A 183 -40.61 25.20 2.73
C GLY A 183 -40.64 24.65 1.30
N ASN A 184 -39.67 25.04 0.49
CA ASN A 184 -39.35 24.56 -0.82
C ASN A 184 -38.66 23.21 -0.65
N LYS A 185 -39.27 22.15 -1.17
CA LYS A 185 -38.71 20.81 -1.18
C LYS A 185 -37.80 20.72 -2.42
N PRO A 186 -36.47 20.89 -2.28
CA PRO A 186 -35.58 21.05 -3.45
C PRO A 186 -35.63 19.87 -4.43
N TRP A 187 -35.95 18.68 -3.94
CA TRP A 187 -36.15 17.47 -4.75
C TRP A 187 -37.42 17.49 -5.64
N LEU A 188 -38.36 18.42 -5.45
CA LEU A 188 -39.59 18.52 -6.27
C LEU A 188 -39.39 19.25 -7.61
N VAL A 189 -38.25 19.90 -7.84
CA VAL A 189 -38.04 20.79 -9.00
C VAL A 189 -37.32 20.08 -10.16
N GLU A 190 -36.83 18.86 -9.96
CA GLU A 190 -35.86 18.27 -10.88
C GLU A 190 -36.35 16.99 -11.56
N LYS A 191 -36.13 16.88 -12.87
CA LYS A 191 -36.41 15.67 -13.65
C LYS A 191 -35.24 14.71 -13.50
N ALA A 192 -35.48 13.54 -12.90
CA ALA A 192 -34.51 12.46 -12.87
C ALA A 192 -34.36 11.84 -14.26
N GLU A 193 -33.13 11.54 -14.67
CA GLU A 193 -32.85 10.79 -15.90
C GLU A 193 -33.13 9.30 -15.69
N ARG A 194 -32.81 8.80 -14.50
CA ARG A 194 -33.05 7.42 -14.08
C ARG A 194 -33.49 7.38 -12.63
N VAL A 195 -34.42 6.47 -12.32
CA VAL A 195 -34.87 6.19 -10.97
C VAL A 195 -34.61 4.73 -10.66
N LEU A 196 -33.96 4.45 -9.53
CA LEU A 196 -33.73 3.11 -9.01
C LEU A 196 -34.46 2.94 -7.68
N ALA A 197 -35.15 1.81 -7.51
CA ALA A 197 -35.69 1.41 -6.23
C ALA A 197 -34.57 0.89 -5.33
N GLY A 198 -34.72 1.03 -4.01
CA GLY A 198 -33.71 0.60 -3.03
C GLY A 198 -33.25 -0.85 -3.21
N LYS A 199 -34.18 -1.78 -3.49
CA LYS A 199 -33.84 -3.18 -3.77
C LYS A 199 -32.92 -3.35 -4.98
N GLU A 200 -33.11 -2.54 -6.01
CA GLU A 200 -32.26 -2.56 -7.21
C GLU A 200 -30.87 -2.01 -6.87
N CYS A 201 -30.80 -0.93 -6.08
CA CYS A 201 -29.53 -0.40 -5.59
C CYS A 201 -28.75 -1.44 -4.78
N TYR A 202 -29.39 -2.10 -3.80
CA TYR A 202 -28.71 -3.11 -2.99
C TYR A 202 -28.32 -4.36 -3.77
N SER A 203 -29.11 -4.77 -4.76
CA SER A 203 -28.72 -5.85 -5.68
C SER A 203 -27.48 -5.48 -6.50
N LEU A 204 -27.34 -4.21 -6.91
CA LEU A 204 -26.14 -3.71 -7.56
C LEU A 204 -24.95 -3.66 -6.59
N PHE A 205 -25.15 -3.24 -5.34
CA PHE A 205 -24.11 -3.18 -4.33
C PHE A 205 -23.57 -4.57 -3.96
N ASP A 206 -24.46 -5.55 -3.83
CA ASP A 206 -24.09 -6.97 -3.65
C ASP A 206 -23.24 -7.49 -4.82
N GLY A 207 -23.61 -7.15 -6.05
CA GLY A 207 -22.83 -7.47 -7.25
C GLY A 207 -21.41 -6.86 -7.27
N LEU A 208 -21.18 -5.81 -6.47
CA LEU A 208 -19.89 -5.15 -6.28
C LEU A 208 -19.15 -5.62 -5.01
N GLY A 209 -19.68 -6.61 -4.29
CA GLY A 209 -19.08 -7.17 -3.07
C GLY A 209 -19.38 -6.38 -1.78
N LEU A 210 -20.31 -5.42 -1.83
CA LEU A 210 -20.77 -4.65 -0.66
C LEU A 210 -22.09 -5.22 -0.12
N SER A 211 -22.00 -6.25 0.71
CA SER A 211 -23.19 -6.86 1.30
C SER A 211 -23.65 -6.14 2.56
N TYR A 212 -24.51 -5.14 2.36
CA TYR A 212 -25.15 -4.42 3.46
C TYR A 212 -26.23 -5.28 4.13
N GLY A 213 -26.06 -5.53 5.43
CA GLY A 213 -27.10 -6.15 6.25
C GLY A 213 -28.35 -5.28 6.36
N SER A 214 -29.48 -5.88 6.71
CA SER A 214 -30.80 -5.22 6.68
C SER A 214 -30.88 -3.89 7.46
N ALA A 215 -30.08 -3.68 8.51
CA ALA A 215 -30.03 -2.41 9.25
C ALA A 215 -29.40 -1.25 8.44
N PHE A 216 -28.49 -1.55 7.51
CA PHE A 216 -27.83 -0.57 6.62
C PHE A 216 -28.55 -0.39 5.29
N GLN A 217 -29.68 -1.08 5.08
CA GLN A 217 -30.50 -0.97 3.88
C GLN A 217 -31.49 0.20 3.96
N GLY A 218 -30.97 1.42 4.20
CA GLY A 218 -31.78 2.63 4.40
C GLY A 218 -32.19 3.37 3.13
N LEU A 219 -31.58 3.08 1.97
CA LEU A 219 -31.89 3.71 0.69
C LEU A 219 -33.19 3.15 0.11
N THR A 220 -34.23 3.97 -0.01
CA THR A 220 -35.54 3.53 -0.53
C THR A 220 -35.70 3.84 -2.02
N GLN A 221 -35.23 4.99 -2.47
CA GLN A 221 -35.22 5.41 -3.87
C GLN A 221 -34.00 6.27 -4.17
N LEU A 222 -33.49 6.15 -5.40
CA LEU A 222 -32.37 6.92 -5.90
C LEU A 222 -32.73 7.52 -7.26
N PHE A 223 -32.58 8.83 -7.39
CA PHE A 223 -32.90 9.63 -8.55
C PHE A 223 -31.58 10.16 -9.12
N ILE A 224 -31.17 9.63 -10.27
CA ILE A 224 -29.87 9.90 -10.88
C ILE A 224 -30.01 11.00 -11.93
N GLN A 225 -29.07 11.93 -11.89
CA GLN A 225 -28.85 13.00 -12.87
C GLN A 225 -27.35 13.11 -13.19
N ASP A 226 -26.95 14.01 -14.07
CA ASP A 226 -25.57 14.07 -14.59
C ASP A 226 -24.45 14.33 -13.57
N HIS A 227 -24.63 15.30 -12.67
CA HIS A 227 -23.61 15.66 -11.68
C HIS A 227 -24.13 15.64 -10.24
N GLN A 228 -25.38 15.22 -10.05
CA GLN A 228 -26.00 15.07 -8.75
C GLN A 228 -26.95 13.88 -8.69
N VAL A 229 -27.17 13.37 -7.49
CA VAL A 229 -28.20 12.38 -7.18
C VAL A 229 -29.06 12.89 -6.05
N TRP A 230 -30.35 12.59 -6.13
CA TRP A 230 -31.25 12.66 -4.99
C TRP A 230 -31.54 11.26 -4.48
N ALA A 231 -31.63 11.09 -3.18
CA ALA A 231 -31.99 9.83 -2.56
C ALA A 231 -33.06 10.06 -1.50
N GLN A 232 -34.02 9.15 -1.44
CA GLN A 232 -34.90 9.02 -0.29
C GLN A 232 -34.33 7.95 0.64
N LEU A 233 -34.18 8.31 1.90
CA LEU A 233 -33.69 7.44 2.96
C LEU A 233 -34.79 7.20 3.99
N ARG A 234 -34.86 5.98 4.50
CA ARG A 234 -35.68 5.60 5.65
C ARG A 234 -34.87 4.70 6.57
N LEU A 235 -34.91 4.96 7.87
CA LEU A 235 -34.27 4.14 8.86
C LEU A 235 -34.88 2.73 8.82
N SER A 236 -34.03 1.70 8.71
CA SER A 236 -34.50 0.33 8.62
C SER A 236 -35.12 -0.11 9.96
N PRO A 237 -36.25 -0.85 9.95
CA PRO A 237 -36.82 -1.43 11.17
C PRO A 237 -35.85 -2.36 11.92
N ALA A 238 -34.82 -2.87 11.23
CA ALA A 238 -33.80 -3.75 11.82
C ALA A 238 -32.80 -3.02 12.75
N VAL A 239 -32.79 -1.69 12.78
CA VAL A 239 -31.80 -0.89 13.51
C VAL A 239 -31.99 -0.93 15.04
N GLY A 240 -33.18 -1.29 15.53
CA GLY A 240 -33.48 -1.29 16.97
C GLY A 240 -33.61 0.13 17.54
N HIS A 241 -33.25 0.33 18.81
CA HIS A 241 -33.40 1.62 19.51
C HIS A 241 -32.38 2.67 19.03
N THR A 242 -32.85 3.80 18.48
CA THR A 242 -31.99 4.87 17.94
C THR A 242 -32.18 6.24 18.59
N GLU A 243 -32.98 6.35 19.64
CA GLU A 243 -33.38 7.63 20.26
C GLU A 243 -32.20 8.48 20.75
N GLN A 244 -31.03 7.87 20.97
CA GLN A 244 -29.82 8.55 21.44
C GLN A 244 -28.93 9.07 20.30
N TYR A 245 -29.17 8.65 19.06
CA TYR A 245 -28.39 9.10 17.90
C TYR A 245 -28.93 10.42 17.36
N VAL A 246 -28.14 11.49 17.49
CA VAL A 246 -28.47 12.78 16.88
C VAL A 246 -28.08 12.77 15.40
N MET A 247 -26.86 12.31 15.10
CA MET A 247 -26.48 11.92 13.75
C MET A 247 -26.61 10.41 13.63
N ASN A 248 -27.70 9.95 13.04
CA ASN A 248 -27.98 8.52 12.92
C ASN A 248 -26.95 7.86 11.96
N PRO A 249 -26.06 6.96 12.45
CA PRO A 249 -24.98 6.42 11.63
C PRO A 249 -25.46 5.61 10.41
N TYR A 250 -26.64 4.98 10.51
CA TYR A 250 -27.23 4.19 9.43
C TYR A 250 -27.76 5.08 8.31
N LEU A 251 -28.37 6.22 8.64
CA LEU A 251 -28.83 7.20 7.65
C LEU A 251 -27.67 7.98 7.02
N LEU A 252 -26.65 8.31 7.81
CA LEU A 252 -25.42 8.88 7.28
C LEU A 252 -24.73 7.92 6.30
N ASP A 253 -24.70 6.62 6.63
CA ASP A 253 -24.10 5.63 5.76
C ASP A 253 -24.94 5.43 4.50
N ALA A 254 -26.27 5.42 4.60
CA ALA A 254 -27.14 5.42 3.43
C ALA A 254 -26.99 6.67 2.54
N ALA A 255 -26.62 7.83 3.12
CA ALA A 255 -26.19 9.00 2.34
C ALA A 255 -24.86 8.77 1.61
N PHE A 256 -23.89 8.10 2.23
CA PHE A 256 -22.65 7.71 1.57
C PHE A 256 -22.93 6.71 0.44
N GLN A 257 -23.80 5.72 0.68
CA GLN A 257 -24.25 4.76 -0.34
C GLN A 257 -24.91 5.46 -1.54
N ALA A 258 -25.68 6.53 -1.31
CA ALA A 258 -26.28 7.32 -2.39
C ALA A 258 -25.24 7.93 -3.33
N SER A 259 -24.05 8.30 -2.84
CA SER A 259 -22.95 8.81 -3.67
C SER A 259 -22.51 7.81 -4.76
N MET A 260 -22.68 6.50 -4.52
CA MET A 260 -22.40 5.48 -5.53
C MET A 260 -23.34 5.54 -6.73
N GLY A 261 -24.52 6.15 -6.59
CA GLY A 261 -25.42 6.43 -7.71
C GLY A 261 -24.76 7.22 -8.84
N LEU A 262 -23.90 8.17 -8.50
CA LEU A 262 -23.13 8.97 -9.46
C LEU A 262 -22.01 8.17 -10.13
N LEU A 263 -21.47 7.18 -9.42
CA LEU A 263 -20.45 6.27 -9.96
C LEU A 263 -21.06 5.26 -10.93
N LEU A 264 -22.26 4.73 -10.62
CA LEU A 264 -22.98 3.75 -11.44
C LEU A 264 -23.44 4.30 -12.81
N LYS A 265 -23.70 5.61 -12.94
CA LYS A 265 -24.08 6.25 -14.22
C LYS A 265 -22.96 6.12 -15.27
N GLN A 266 -21.72 6.38 -14.87
CA GLN A 266 -20.54 6.30 -15.75
C GLN A 266 -20.22 4.85 -16.18
N HIS A 267 -20.62 3.86 -15.37
CA HIS A 267 -20.40 2.44 -15.64
C HIS A 267 -21.34 1.85 -16.68
N VAL A 268 -22.61 2.26 -16.68
CA VAL A 268 -23.62 1.73 -17.63
C VAL A 268 -23.44 2.34 -19.03
N GLU A 269 -22.93 3.56 -19.14
CA GLU A 269 -22.64 4.21 -20.43
C GLU A 269 -21.21 3.91 -20.95
N GLY A 270 -20.29 3.47 -20.08
CA GLY A 270 -18.89 3.21 -20.41
C GLY A 270 -18.43 1.74 -20.38
N GLY A 271 -19.30 0.78 -20.04
CA GLY A 271 -19.00 -0.66 -20.10
C GLY A 271 -17.90 -1.15 -19.14
N ARG A 272 -17.55 -0.38 -18.10
CA ARG A 272 -16.55 -0.73 -17.08
C ARG A 272 -17.22 -1.32 -15.84
N SER A 273 -16.60 -2.30 -15.18
CA SER A 273 -16.88 -2.66 -13.78
C SER A 273 -15.99 -1.83 -12.85
N PRO A 274 -16.41 -1.45 -11.63
CA PRO A 274 -15.51 -0.81 -10.69
C PRO A 274 -14.55 -1.86 -10.11
N ASP A 275 -13.24 -1.67 -10.30
CA ASP A 275 -12.20 -2.54 -9.71
C ASP A 275 -12.18 -2.47 -8.16
N SER A 276 -12.67 -1.38 -7.58
CA SER A 276 -12.93 -1.27 -6.14
C SER A 276 -13.91 -0.13 -5.82
N VAL A 277 -14.63 -0.26 -4.70
CA VAL A 277 -15.63 0.72 -4.26
C VAL A 277 -14.94 1.82 -3.45
N PRO A 278 -15.02 3.11 -3.85
CA PRO A 278 -14.43 4.21 -3.10
C PRO A 278 -14.97 4.29 -1.67
N LEU A 279 -14.08 4.26 -0.68
CA LEU A 279 -14.41 4.40 0.74
C LEU A 279 -14.10 5.83 1.23
N PRO A 280 -14.86 6.34 2.22
CA PRO A 280 -14.55 7.62 2.86
C PRO A 280 -13.13 7.66 3.43
N PHE A 281 -12.36 8.69 3.06
CA PHE A 281 -10.98 8.88 3.50
C PHE A 281 -10.82 10.15 4.35
N THR A 282 -11.32 11.28 3.83
CA THR A 282 -11.31 12.56 4.54
C THR A 282 -12.65 13.26 4.41
N LEU A 283 -13.02 14.03 5.42
CA LEU A 283 -14.15 14.95 5.38
C LEU A 283 -13.71 16.29 5.92
N ASP A 284 -13.79 17.33 5.09
CA ASP A 284 -13.37 18.67 5.49
C ASP A 284 -14.30 19.26 6.55
N GLN A 285 -15.61 19.18 6.32
CA GLN A 285 -16.60 19.77 7.21
C GLN A 285 -17.92 19.01 7.20
N LEU A 286 -18.49 18.77 8.40
CA LEU A 286 -19.87 18.33 8.63
C LEU A 286 -20.55 19.37 9.53
N GLU A 287 -21.53 20.09 9.00
CA GLU A 287 -22.40 21.00 9.74
C GLU A 287 -23.65 20.26 10.22
N LEU A 288 -23.92 20.32 11.52
CA LEU A 288 -25.12 19.79 12.14
C LEU A 288 -26.07 20.96 12.47
N LEU A 289 -27.17 21.06 11.71
CA LEU A 289 -28.18 22.11 11.87
C LEU A 289 -29.39 21.61 12.67
N TYR A 290 -29.83 20.38 12.38
CA TYR A 290 -30.92 19.70 13.07
C TYR A 290 -30.62 18.19 13.18
N PRO A 291 -31.15 17.48 14.20
CA PRO A 291 -31.03 16.03 14.31
C PRO A 291 -31.59 15.30 13.08
N CYS A 292 -31.06 14.11 12.80
CA CYS A 292 -31.64 13.21 11.80
C CYS A 292 -33.06 12.78 12.20
N THR A 293 -33.97 12.74 11.23
CA THR A 293 -35.30 12.13 11.35
C THR A 293 -35.28 10.69 10.81
N GLU A 294 -36.32 9.89 11.09
CA GLU A 294 -36.42 8.51 10.57
C GLU A 294 -36.49 8.43 9.04
N GLU A 295 -37.02 9.48 8.41
CA GLU A 295 -37.03 9.65 6.96
C GLU A 295 -36.26 10.91 6.58
N MET A 296 -35.43 10.82 5.54
CA MET A 296 -34.67 11.97 5.03
C MET A 296 -34.54 11.94 3.52
N TRP A 297 -34.34 13.12 2.94
CA TRP A 297 -33.93 13.32 1.56
C TRP A 297 -32.48 13.71 1.50
N VAL A 298 -31.72 13.16 0.58
CA VAL A 298 -30.29 13.44 0.45
C VAL A 298 -30.00 13.92 -0.96
N ARG A 299 -29.25 15.02 -1.06
CA ARG A 299 -28.60 15.45 -2.28
C ARG A 299 -27.13 15.11 -2.18
N VAL A 300 -26.60 14.40 -3.16
CA VAL A 300 -25.15 14.23 -3.33
C VAL A 300 -24.76 14.88 -4.64
N GLN A 301 -23.77 15.77 -4.59
CA GLN A 301 -23.22 16.45 -5.76
C GLN A 301 -21.72 16.14 -5.84
N ARG A 302 -21.25 15.77 -7.03
CA ARG A 302 -19.81 15.62 -7.29
C ARG A 302 -19.18 17.00 -7.45
N MET A 303 -18.03 17.23 -6.82
CA MET A 303 -17.38 18.55 -6.88
C MET A 303 -16.29 18.66 -7.96
N ASP A 304 -15.82 17.55 -8.52
CA ASP A 304 -14.69 17.56 -9.46
C ASP A 304 -15.14 17.81 -10.92
N HIS A 305 -14.78 18.97 -11.47
CA HIS A 305 -14.76 19.24 -12.92
C HIS A 305 -13.31 19.23 -13.42
N SER A 306 -12.90 18.14 -14.07
CA SER A 306 -11.71 18.04 -14.93
C SER A 306 -10.38 18.64 -14.41
N SER A 307 -9.59 17.86 -13.65
CA SER A 307 -8.11 17.93 -13.66
C SER A 307 -7.45 16.88 -12.74
N GLY A 308 -6.80 15.87 -13.32
CA GLY A 308 -5.38 15.57 -13.10
C GLY A 308 -4.78 15.28 -11.71
N ALA A 309 -5.53 14.97 -10.65
CA ALA A 309 -4.93 14.56 -9.37
C ALA A 309 -5.46 13.22 -8.86
N GLN A 310 -4.55 12.24 -8.78
CA GLN A 310 -4.57 10.98 -8.00
C GLN A 310 -5.92 10.51 -7.40
N GLY A 311 -6.69 9.69 -8.12
CA GLY A 311 -7.55 8.62 -7.57
C GLY A 311 -8.61 8.95 -6.49
N LEU A 312 -8.84 10.22 -6.16
CA LEU A 312 -9.78 10.70 -5.15
C LEU A 312 -11.02 11.29 -5.84
N ILE A 313 -12.19 11.00 -5.28
CA ILE A 313 -13.47 11.53 -5.77
C ILE A 313 -14.09 12.36 -4.64
N LYS A 314 -14.38 13.63 -4.91
CA LYS A 314 -14.96 14.54 -3.91
C LYS A 314 -16.46 14.74 -4.09
N PHE A 315 -17.19 14.68 -2.98
CA PHE A 315 -18.63 14.88 -2.91
C PHE A 315 -19.01 15.98 -1.91
N GLN A 316 -20.09 16.68 -2.22
CA GLN A 316 -20.88 17.46 -1.27
C GLN A 316 -22.17 16.69 -0.99
N ILE A 317 -22.54 16.55 0.28
CA ILE A 317 -23.75 15.84 0.71
C ILE A 317 -24.62 16.77 1.56
N GLU A 318 -25.89 16.84 1.24
CA GLU A 318 -26.89 17.60 2.00
C GLU A 318 -28.07 16.72 2.36
N MET A 319 -28.42 16.65 3.63
CA MET A 319 -29.51 15.84 4.15
C MET A 319 -30.63 16.73 4.65
N TYR A 320 -31.84 16.48 4.18
CA TYR A 320 -33.05 17.23 4.46
C TYR A 320 -34.09 16.38 5.17
N SER A 321 -34.83 16.97 6.09
CA SER A 321 -36.04 16.37 6.64
C SER A 321 -37.18 16.33 5.61
N PRO A 322 -38.26 15.56 5.84
CA PRO A 322 -39.38 15.46 4.90
C PRO A 322 -40.14 16.78 4.66
N ASP A 323 -40.04 17.74 5.59
CA ASP A 323 -40.56 19.11 5.48
C ASP A 323 -39.61 20.10 4.78
N GLY A 324 -38.42 19.64 4.35
CA GLY A 324 -37.49 20.42 3.53
C GLY A 324 -36.45 21.21 4.32
N LYS A 325 -36.29 20.97 5.63
CA LYS A 325 -35.23 21.61 6.42
C LYS A 325 -33.91 20.89 6.17
N LEU A 326 -32.84 21.65 5.92
CA LEU A 326 -31.49 21.09 5.84
C LEU A 326 -31.02 20.72 7.26
N CYS A 327 -30.83 19.43 7.52
CA CYS A 327 -30.39 18.90 8.80
C CYS A 327 -28.87 18.79 8.90
N ILE A 328 -28.23 18.25 7.86
CA ILE A 328 -26.78 18.01 7.82
C ILE A 328 -26.23 18.47 6.48
N ARG A 329 -25.09 19.16 6.49
CA ARG A 329 -24.29 19.45 5.29
C ARG A 329 -22.89 18.91 5.47
N MET A 330 -22.40 18.19 4.47
CA MET A 330 -21.03 17.71 4.39
C MET A 330 -20.35 18.30 3.17
N THR A 331 -19.20 18.93 3.38
CA THR A 331 -18.40 19.59 2.34
C THR A 331 -17.07 18.84 2.19
N GLU A 332 -16.67 18.62 0.94
CA GLU A 332 -15.47 17.87 0.56
C GLU A 332 -15.34 16.50 1.24
N LEU A 333 -16.38 15.65 1.15
CA LEU A 333 -16.20 14.24 1.44
C LEU A 333 -15.34 13.63 0.32
N ALA A 334 -14.09 13.31 0.62
CA ALA A 334 -13.21 12.64 -0.33
C ALA A 334 -13.29 11.13 -0.11
N CYS A 335 -13.68 10.42 -1.16
CA CYS A 335 -13.64 8.98 -1.22
C CYS A 335 -12.44 8.54 -2.05
N LYS A 336 -11.70 7.56 -1.53
CA LYS A 336 -10.58 6.93 -2.25
C LYS A 336 -11.01 5.52 -2.59
N ALA A 337 -10.88 5.11 -3.85
CA ALA A 337 -10.87 3.69 -4.18
C ALA A 337 -9.86 3.02 -3.23
N PRO A 338 -10.19 1.92 -2.53
CA PRO A 338 -9.16 1.12 -1.93
C PRO A 338 -8.27 0.70 -3.09
N THR A 339 -7.17 1.40 -3.23
CA THR A 339 -5.97 0.83 -3.78
C THR A 339 -5.74 -0.42 -2.96
N ALA A 340 -5.20 -1.47 -3.58
CA ALA A 340 -4.63 -2.60 -2.86
C ALA A 340 -3.39 -2.16 -2.03
N ASP A 341 -3.47 -1.00 -1.36
CA ASP A 341 -2.54 -0.42 -0.41
C ASP A 341 -2.91 -0.89 1.01
N LYS A 342 -3.05 -2.20 1.19
CA LYS A 342 -2.17 -2.75 2.21
C LYS A 342 -0.86 -2.90 1.46
N LEU A 343 0.09 -1.98 1.65
CA LEU A 343 1.49 -2.34 1.44
C LEU A 343 1.70 -3.59 2.29
N PRO A 344 1.79 -4.80 1.72
CA PRO A 344 1.96 -6.03 2.50
C PRO A 344 3.40 -6.13 3.00
N LEU A 345 4.15 -5.02 2.96
CA LEU A 345 5.58 -5.02 3.19
C LEU A 345 5.90 -5.41 4.62
N PHE A 346 4.99 -5.15 5.56
CA PHE A 346 5.27 -5.36 6.98
C PHE A 346 4.11 -6.06 7.68
N GLN A 347 4.37 -7.29 8.13
CA GLN A 347 3.46 -8.05 8.97
C GLN A 347 3.61 -7.63 10.44
N ASN A 348 2.59 -7.89 11.26
CA ASN A 348 2.74 -7.82 12.71
C ASN A 348 3.79 -8.86 13.18
N PRO A 349 4.48 -8.62 14.30
CA PRO A 349 5.58 -9.48 14.75
C PRO A 349 5.18 -10.96 14.76
N LEU A 350 5.87 -11.77 13.97
CA LEU A 350 5.96 -13.20 14.25
C LEU A 350 6.80 -13.34 15.52
N THR A 351 6.29 -14.07 16.51
CA THR A 351 6.79 -14.18 17.89
C THR A 351 8.12 -14.94 18.04
N THR A 352 8.99 -14.93 17.03
CA THR A 352 10.26 -15.66 17.05
C THR A 352 11.34 -14.92 16.24
N GLY A 353 12.09 -14.04 16.90
CA GLY A 353 13.24 -13.34 16.32
C GLY A 353 13.44 -11.97 16.97
N GLY A 354 14.68 -11.46 17.01
CA GLY A 354 15.02 -10.18 17.64
C GLY A 354 14.22 -8.97 17.10
N ILE A 355 14.38 -7.80 17.73
CA ILE A 355 13.71 -6.58 17.29
C ILE A 355 14.39 -6.06 16.00
N PRO A 356 13.65 -5.88 14.88
CA PRO A 356 14.23 -5.29 13.67
C PRO A 356 14.88 -3.93 13.95
N PRO A 357 16.03 -3.63 13.33
CA PRO A 357 16.71 -2.36 13.53
C PRO A 357 15.86 -1.16 13.06
N VAL A 358 16.01 -0.04 13.77
CA VAL A 358 15.36 1.25 13.49
C VAL A 358 16.41 2.26 13.06
N GLY A 359 16.07 3.13 12.12
CA GLY A 359 16.98 4.10 11.54
C GLY A 359 17.50 3.62 10.18
N HIS A 360 18.79 3.78 9.93
CA HIS A 360 19.42 3.41 8.66
C HIS A 360 19.80 1.94 8.71
N VAL A 361 19.10 1.15 7.91
CA VAL A 361 19.31 -0.29 7.88
C VAL A 361 19.88 -0.67 6.53
N LEU A 362 21.08 -1.22 6.58
CA LEU A 362 21.73 -1.86 5.46
C LEU A 362 21.38 -3.34 5.46
N MET A 363 21.02 -3.87 4.29
CA MET A 363 20.66 -5.27 4.11
C MET A 363 21.27 -5.81 2.83
N THR A 364 21.52 -7.11 2.77
CA THR A 364 21.92 -7.79 1.53
C THR A 364 21.08 -9.05 1.35
N PRO A 365 20.68 -9.40 0.11
CA PRO A 365 19.95 -10.63 -0.15
C PRO A 365 20.86 -11.83 -0.07
N ILE A 366 20.35 -12.92 0.51
CA ILE A 366 20.95 -14.26 0.47
C ILE A 366 19.90 -15.28 0.05
N TRP A 367 20.37 -16.43 -0.41
CA TRP A 367 19.53 -17.59 -0.65
C TRP A 367 19.83 -18.66 0.39
N SER A 368 18.77 -19.09 1.09
CA SER A 368 18.85 -20.09 2.14
C SER A 368 18.10 -21.34 1.70
N VAL A 369 18.67 -22.52 2.00
CA VAL A 369 17.97 -23.81 1.85
C VAL A 369 16.62 -23.75 2.56
N PHE A 370 15.60 -24.16 1.83
CA PHE A 370 14.20 -24.13 2.21
C PHE A 370 13.61 -25.52 2.06
N THR A 371 13.09 -26.04 3.16
CA THR A 371 12.25 -27.23 3.16
C THR A 371 10.83 -26.78 3.51
N PRO A 372 9.82 -27.05 2.67
CA PRO A 372 8.45 -26.68 2.96
C PRO A 372 7.95 -27.34 4.24
N GLU A 373 7.48 -26.54 5.21
CA GLU A 373 6.80 -27.04 6.41
C GLU A 373 5.36 -27.50 6.10
N GLU A 374 4.74 -26.86 5.11
CA GLU A 374 3.43 -27.18 4.57
C GLU A 374 3.53 -27.49 3.08
N ILE A 375 2.91 -28.59 2.66
CA ILE A 375 2.84 -29.02 1.26
C ILE A 375 1.58 -28.43 0.62
N ALA A 376 1.69 -27.87 -0.58
CA ALA A 376 0.52 -27.44 -1.33
C ALA A 376 -0.43 -28.62 -1.59
N LEU A 377 -1.72 -28.42 -1.34
CA LEU A 377 -2.72 -29.43 -1.68
C LEU A 377 -2.64 -29.75 -3.18
N PRO A 378 -2.54 -31.03 -3.55
CA PRO A 378 -2.49 -31.40 -4.95
C PRO A 378 -3.77 -30.95 -5.65
N LEU A 379 -3.60 -30.42 -6.87
CA LEU A 379 -4.71 -30.06 -7.73
C LEU A 379 -5.57 -31.31 -8.01
N SER A 380 -6.90 -31.16 -7.93
CA SER A 380 -7.83 -32.28 -8.10
C SER A 380 -7.70 -32.93 -9.49
N VAL A 381 -7.86 -34.25 -9.52
CA VAL A 381 -7.93 -35.05 -10.75
C VAL A 381 -9.18 -34.61 -11.53
N GLY A 382 -8.97 -33.78 -12.56
CA GLY A 382 -10.04 -33.11 -13.33
C GLY A 382 -9.75 -31.64 -13.67
N ASN A 383 -8.72 -31.04 -13.06
CA ASN A 383 -8.34 -29.66 -13.33
C ASN A 383 -7.81 -29.48 -14.76
N LYS A 384 -8.27 -28.43 -15.43
CA LYS A 384 -7.82 -28.07 -16.79
C LYS A 384 -6.51 -27.31 -16.70
N VAL A 385 -5.41 -28.07 -16.79
CA VAL A 385 -4.04 -27.55 -16.78
C VAL A 385 -3.63 -27.18 -18.20
N LEU A 386 -3.08 -25.99 -18.36
CA LEU A 386 -2.52 -25.50 -19.62
C LEU A 386 -1.03 -25.21 -19.42
N ILE A 387 -0.16 -25.86 -20.18
CA ILE A 387 1.25 -25.51 -20.31
C ILE A 387 1.43 -24.58 -21.52
N ILE A 388 2.09 -23.47 -21.27
CA ILE A 388 2.49 -22.49 -22.27
C ILE A 388 4.02 -22.52 -22.31
N SER A 389 4.55 -22.99 -23.43
CA SER A 389 6.00 -23.07 -23.68
C SER A 389 6.29 -23.02 -25.17
N ASP A 390 7.45 -22.50 -25.53
CA ASP A 390 7.96 -22.44 -26.90
C ASP A 390 8.64 -23.76 -27.36
N ASN A 391 8.81 -24.71 -26.45
CA ASN A 391 9.52 -25.95 -26.69
C ASN A 391 8.75 -27.19 -26.23
N ASP A 392 8.97 -28.31 -26.92
CA ASP A 392 8.34 -29.61 -26.65
C ASP A 392 8.84 -30.26 -25.35
N THR A 393 10.04 -29.92 -24.88
CA THR A 393 10.63 -30.50 -23.67
C THR A 393 9.84 -30.11 -22.43
N SER A 394 9.52 -28.83 -22.26
CA SER A 394 8.68 -28.32 -21.16
C SER A 394 7.28 -28.93 -21.20
N HIS A 395 6.69 -29.12 -22.38
CA HIS A 395 5.41 -29.81 -22.51
C HIS A 395 5.50 -31.28 -22.05
N LYS A 396 6.55 -32.02 -22.46
CA LYS A 396 6.76 -33.40 -21.99
C LYS A 396 6.97 -33.47 -20.47
N GLN A 397 7.71 -32.52 -19.89
CA GLN A 397 7.90 -32.43 -18.44
C GLN A 397 6.60 -32.10 -17.71
N ALA A 398 5.78 -31.18 -18.24
CA ALA A 398 4.46 -30.88 -17.73
C ALA A 398 3.53 -32.11 -17.75
N LEU A 399 3.58 -32.94 -18.81
CA LEU A 399 2.78 -34.17 -18.91
C LEU A 399 3.17 -35.25 -17.88
N LYS A 400 4.45 -35.32 -17.47
CA LYS A 400 4.90 -36.21 -16.39
C LYS A 400 4.26 -35.82 -15.06
N LEU A 401 4.12 -34.52 -14.82
CA LEU A 401 3.55 -33.95 -13.60
C LEU A 401 2.01 -33.92 -13.62
N TYR A 402 1.42 -33.61 -14.76
CA TYR A 402 -0.01 -33.40 -14.94
C TYR A 402 -0.52 -34.22 -16.14
N PRO A 403 -0.91 -35.49 -15.92
CA PRO A 403 -1.46 -36.34 -16.97
C PRO A 403 -2.74 -35.70 -17.56
N GLY A 404 -2.65 -35.18 -18.78
CA GLY A 404 -3.75 -34.48 -19.46
C GLY A 404 -3.59 -32.96 -19.58
N ALA A 405 -2.43 -32.39 -19.24
CA ALA A 405 -2.12 -31.00 -19.52
C ALA A 405 -2.23 -30.70 -21.02
N MET A 406 -2.92 -29.62 -21.36
CA MET A 406 -3.02 -29.09 -22.72
C MET A 406 -1.80 -28.22 -22.99
N HIS A 407 -1.30 -28.20 -24.23
CA HIS A 407 -0.18 -27.35 -24.63
C HIS A 407 -0.60 -26.28 -25.61
N MET A 408 -0.03 -25.09 -25.43
CA MET A 408 -0.19 -23.97 -26.33
C MET A 408 1.17 -23.28 -26.53
N LEU A 409 1.45 -22.90 -27.78
CA LEU A 409 2.57 -22.03 -28.10
C LEU A 409 2.27 -20.59 -27.67
N PRO A 410 3.28 -19.85 -27.21
CA PRO A 410 3.07 -18.47 -26.84
C PRO A 410 2.74 -17.56 -28.03
N HIS A 411 2.03 -16.46 -27.76
CA HIS A 411 1.66 -15.45 -28.76
C HIS A 411 2.28 -14.08 -28.44
N ASN A 412 2.47 -13.22 -29.44
CA ASN A 412 3.12 -11.92 -29.26
C ASN A 412 2.15 -10.72 -29.19
N SER A 413 0.84 -10.98 -29.16
CA SER A 413 -0.19 -9.92 -29.13
C SER A 413 -1.34 -10.29 -28.21
N VAL A 414 -1.94 -9.28 -27.57
CA VAL A 414 -3.09 -9.45 -26.67
C VAL A 414 -4.27 -10.12 -27.39
N LEU A 415 -4.56 -9.71 -28.63
CA LEU A 415 -5.67 -10.31 -29.40
C LEU A 415 -5.44 -11.80 -29.68
N GLY A 416 -4.23 -12.19 -30.12
CA GLY A 416 -3.94 -13.59 -30.38
C GLY A 416 -3.90 -14.44 -29.10
N TRP A 417 -3.43 -13.87 -27.99
CA TRP A 417 -3.58 -14.51 -26.68
C TRP A 417 -5.04 -14.75 -26.31
N LYS A 418 -5.88 -13.73 -26.48
CA LYS A 418 -7.30 -13.79 -26.16
C LYS A 418 -8.03 -14.83 -26.99
N ASP A 419 -7.82 -14.83 -28.31
CA ASP A 419 -8.44 -15.79 -29.22
C ASP A 419 -8.08 -17.22 -28.81
N ASN A 420 -6.78 -17.51 -28.62
CA ASN A 420 -6.34 -18.85 -28.22
C ASN A 420 -6.83 -19.24 -26.82
N LEU A 421 -6.75 -18.33 -25.84
CA LEU A 421 -7.21 -18.61 -24.47
C LEU A 421 -8.74 -18.80 -24.39
N SER A 422 -9.50 -18.17 -25.29
CA SER A 422 -10.96 -18.30 -25.34
C SER A 422 -11.46 -19.65 -25.84
N GLU A 423 -10.60 -20.43 -26.54
CA GLU A 423 -10.91 -21.80 -26.95
C GLU A 423 -11.04 -22.74 -25.74
N PHE A 424 -10.47 -22.36 -24.59
CA PHE A 424 -10.54 -23.11 -23.34
C PHE A 424 -11.71 -22.61 -22.48
N VAL A 425 -12.67 -23.50 -22.21
CA VAL A 425 -13.94 -23.14 -21.52
C VAL A 425 -13.70 -22.50 -20.13
N ILE A 426 -12.87 -23.11 -19.29
CA ILE A 426 -12.42 -22.63 -17.97
C ILE A 426 -11.05 -23.27 -17.73
N LEU A 427 -10.07 -22.52 -17.23
CA LEU A 427 -8.74 -23.04 -16.87
C LEU A 427 -8.57 -22.91 -15.36
N ASP A 428 -8.08 -23.97 -14.72
CA ASP A 428 -7.84 -23.99 -13.27
C ASP A 428 -6.37 -23.66 -12.95
N HIS A 429 -5.46 -24.06 -13.84
CA HIS A 429 -4.02 -23.89 -13.67
C HIS A 429 -3.34 -23.60 -15.00
N ILE A 430 -2.53 -22.54 -15.03
CA ILE A 430 -1.62 -22.23 -16.12
C ILE A 430 -0.19 -22.42 -15.64
N ILE A 431 0.60 -23.18 -16.40
CA ILE A 431 2.05 -23.24 -16.27
C ILE A 431 2.61 -22.45 -17.44
N TRP A 432 3.38 -21.39 -17.16
CA TRP A 432 4.05 -20.60 -18.17
C TRP A 432 5.55 -20.75 -17.97
N HIS A 433 6.21 -21.33 -18.97
CA HIS A 433 7.65 -21.50 -18.99
C HIS A 433 8.26 -20.43 -19.89
N ALA A 434 9.16 -19.64 -19.32
CA ALA A 434 9.93 -18.66 -20.08
C ALA A 434 10.73 -19.37 -21.19
N PRO A 435 10.92 -18.72 -22.35
CA PRO A 435 11.79 -19.24 -23.40
C PRO A 435 13.16 -19.63 -22.85
N SER A 436 13.75 -20.71 -23.37
CA SER A 436 15.14 -21.02 -23.01
C SER A 436 16.05 -19.99 -23.69
N PRO A 437 16.79 -19.17 -22.94
CA PRO A 437 17.45 -18.00 -23.52
C PRO A 437 18.71 -18.34 -24.35
N GLY A 438 19.05 -19.62 -24.53
CA GLY A 438 20.28 -20.03 -25.21
C GLY A 438 21.55 -19.48 -24.52
N ASN A 439 22.66 -19.44 -25.24
CA ASN A 439 23.87 -18.75 -24.78
C ASN A 439 23.67 -17.24 -24.92
N VAL A 440 23.69 -16.52 -23.80
CA VAL A 440 23.51 -15.07 -23.80
C VAL A 440 24.84 -14.34 -23.86
N CYS A 441 24.86 -13.26 -24.64
CA CYS A 441 26.00 -12.38 -24.79
C CYS A 441 25.68 -11.01 -24.21
N MET A 442 26.43 -10.56 -23.21
CA MET A 442 26.30 -9.20 -22.66
C MET A 442 26.73 -8.11 -23.66
N ALA A 443 27.35 -8.48 -24.77
CA ALA A 443 27.86 -7.56 -25.78
C ALA A 443 26.86 -7.24 -26.91
N ASP A 444 25.75 -7.96 -27.03
CA ASP A 444 24.76 -7.77 -28.10
C ASP A 444 23.34 -7.48 -27.56
N ASP A 445 22.38 -7.35 -28.49
CA ASP A 445 21.02 -6.93 -28.19
C ASP A 445 20.12 -8.07 -27.68
N SER A 446 20.62 -9.31 -27.62
CA SER A 446 19.84 -10.51 -27.29
C SER A 446 19.06 -10.39 -25.98
N ILE A 447 19.65 -9.80 -24.94
CA ILE A 447 19.02 -9.61 -23.62
C ILE A 447 17.85 -8.62 -23.70
N VAL A 448 18.01 -7.57 -24.49
CA VAL A 448 16.98 -6.52 -24.66
C VAL A 448 15.84 -7.06 -25.51
N GLU A 449 16.17 -7.72 -26.63
CA GLU A 449 15.20 -8.37 -27.51
C GLU A 449 14.46 -9.52 -26.80
N GLY A 450 15.14 -10.26 -25.93
CA GLY A 450 14.57 -11.36 -25.15
C GLY A 450 13.46 -10.92 -24.19
N GLN A 451 13.35 -9.63 -23.84
CA GLN A 451 12.22 -9.14 -23.04
C GLN A 451 10.88 -9.28 -23.76
N GLU A 452 10.87 -9.20 -25.10
CA GLU A 452 9.66 -9.37 -25.93
C GLU A 452 9.04 -10.75 -25.79
N GLN A 453 9.89 -11.78 -25.68
CA GLN A 453 9.46 -13.18 -25.53
C GLN A 453 9.35 -13.58 -24.04
N GLY A 454 9.84 -12.75 -23.12
CA GLY A 454 9.77 -12.95 -21.68
C GLY A 454 8.65 -12.15 -21.03
N VAL A 455 9.03 -11.10 -20.29
CA VAL A 455 8.12 -10.35 -19.42
C VAL A 455 7.01 -9.63 -20.20
N LEU A 456 7.26 -9.15 -21.43
CA LEU A 456 6.24 -8.47 -22.23
C LEU A 456 5.21 -9.45 -22.78
N GLN A 457 5.66 -10.62 -23.23
CA GLN A 457 4.77 -11.70 -23.62
C GLN A 457 3.89 -12.15 -22.46
N LEU A 458 4.48 -12.32 -21.26
CA LEU A 458 3.75 -12.63 -20.05
C LEU A 458 2.74 -11.52 -19.69
N PHE A 459 3.15 -10.25 -19.77
CA PHE A 459 2.25 -9.12 -19.54
C PHE A 459 1.04 -9.15 -20.49
N ARG A 460 1.25 -9.36 -21.79
CA ARG A 460 0.19 -9.48 -22.81
C ARG A 460 -0.75 -10.66 -22.50
N MET A 461 -0.21 -11.79 -22.05
CA MET A 461 -0.99 -12.95 -21.62
C MET A 461 -1.88 -12.60 -20.42
N ILE A 462 -1.31 -11.95 -19.38
CA ILE A 462 -2.08 -11.53 -18.21
C ILE A 462 -3.19 -10.56 -18.60
N LYS A 463 -2.90 -9.54 -19.43
CA LYS A 463 -3.92 -8.61 -19.94
C LYS A 463 -5.09 -9.35 -20.60
N SER A 464 -4.79 -10.38 -21.39
CA SER A 464 -5.80 -11.21 -22.05
C SER A 464 -6.64 -12.03 -21.08
N LEU A 465 -6.01 -12.63 -20.05
CA LEU A 465 -6.73 -13.32 -18.98
C LEU A 465 -7.69 -12.38 -18.23
N LEU A 466 -7.25 -11.16 -17.95
CA LEU A 466 -8.10 -10.16 -17.29
C LEU A 466 -9.31 -9.76 -18.16
N GLU A 467 -9.11 -9.57 -19.47
CA GLU A 467 -10.21 -9.33 -20.42
C GLU A 467 -11.20 -10.50 -20.51
N LEU A 468 -10.73 -11.73 -20.33
CA LEU A 468 -11.56 -12.94 -20.25
C LEU A 468 -12.24 -13.12 -18.89
N GLY A 469 -12.05 -12.17 -17.95
CA GLY A 469 -12.70 -12.14 -16.65
C GLY A 469 -12.02 -12.98 -15.57
N TYR A 470 -10.78 -13.45 -15.79
CA TYR A 470 -10.03 -14.20 -14.78
C TYR A 470 -9.62 -13.36 -13.57
N GLY A 471 -9.62 -12.03 -13.67
CA GLY A 471 -9.36 -11.15 -12.52
C GLY A 471 -10.32 -11.33 -11.35
N ASN A 472 -11.54 -11.83 -11.62
CA ASN A 472 -12.55 -12.10 -10.59
C ASN A 472 -12.67 -13.59 -10.22
N ARG A 473 -11.83 -14.46 -10.81
CA ARG A 473 -11.86 -15.92 -10.64
C ARG A 473 -10.62 -16.40 -9.88
N SER A 474 -10.73 -17.57 -9.26
CA SER A 474 -9.55 -18.28 -8.78
C SER A 474 -8.79 -18.86 -9.96
N LEU A 475 -7.46 -18.71 -9.94
CA LEU A 475 -6.56 -19.24 -10.95
C LEU A 475 -5.25 -19.65 -10.27
N SER A 476 -4.76 -20.85 -10.56
CA SER A 476 -3.39 -21.22 -10.22
C SER A 476 -2.47 -20.82 -11.35
N LEU A 477 -1.34 -20.19 -11.03
CA LEU A 477 -0.34 -19.77 -12.01
C LEU A 477 1.05 -20.20 -11.56
N THR A 478 1.72 -21.04 -12.35
CA THR A 478 3.12 -21.41 -12.13
C THR A 478 3.98 -20.79 -13.22
N LEU A 479 4.88 -19.90 -12.82
CA LEU A 479 5.82 -19.23 -13.70
C LEU A 479 7.20 -19.86 -13.49
N ILE A 480 7.82 -20.31 -14.58
CA ILE A 480 9.10 -21.02 -14.53
C ILE A 480 10.11 -20.26 -15.39
N THR A 481 11.24 -19.90 -14.81
CA THR A 481 12.45 -19.44 -15.52
C THR A 481 13.59 -20.45 -15.31
N THR A 482 14.68 -20.28 -16.07
CA THR A 482 15.85 -21.16 -16.01
C THR A 482 17.10 -20.33 -15.76
N ASN A 483 17.82 -20.63 -14.67
CA ASN A 483 19.06 -19.95 -14.25
C ASN A 483 18.99 -18.42 -14.40
N ALA A 484 17.85 -17.79 -14.09
CA ALA A 484 17.67 -16.36 -14.27
C ALA A 484 18.12 -15.53 -13.07
N ILE A 485 18.16 -16.15 -11.89
CA ILE A 485 18.47 -15.50 -10.61
C ILE A 485 19.69 -16.19 -9.99
N PRO A 486 20.68 -15.44 -9.48
CA PRO A 486 21.84 -16.02 -8.82
C PRO A 486 21.47 -16.49 -7.41
N SER A 487 21.98 -17.66 -7.02
CA SER A 487 21.86 -18.19 -5.65
C SER A 487 23.12 -17.95 -4.82
N SER A 488 24.27 -17.84 -5.48
CA SER A 488 25.61 -17.65 -4.91
C SER A 488 26.40 -16.60 -5.71
N PRO A 489 27.37 -15.90 -5.10
CA PRO A 489 28.23 -14.93 -5.80
C PRO A 489 28.98 -15.47 -7.02
N MET A 490 29.18 -16.79 -7.11
CA MET A 490 29.93 -17.43 -8.20
C MET A 490 29.03 -18.04 -9.29
N ASP A 491 27.71 -17.89 -9.17
CA ASP A 491 26.77 -18.50 -10.10
C ASP A 491 26.77 -17.77 -11.44
N GLU A 492 27.10 -18.49 -12.51
CA GLU A 492 26.85 -18.01 -13.86
C GLU A 492 25.35 -18.15 -14.18
N ILE A 493 24.74 -17.04 -14.61
CA ILE A 493 23.31 -16.94 -14.83
C ILE A 493 22.98 -16.30 -16.18
N ASN A 494 21.72 -16.44 -16.58
CA ASN A 494 21.17 -15.75 -17.72
C ASN A 494 20.09 -14.75 -17.27
N PRO A 495 20.41 -13.45 -17.11
CA PRO A 495 19.49 -12.48 -16.52
C PRO A 495 18.32 -12.09 -17.43
N THR A 496 18.28 -12.56 -18.68
CA THR A 496 17.26 -12.19 -19.70
C THR A 496 15.83 -12.29 -19.17
N HIS A 497 15.53 -13.31 -18.37
CA HIS A 497 14.18 -13.55 -17.86
C HIS A 497 14.00 -13.18 -16.37
N ALA A 498 14.98 -12.51 -15.75
CA ALA A 498 14.88 -12.05 -14.37
C ALA A 498 13.74 -11.02 -14.16
N SER A 499 13.36 -10.25 -15.19
CA SER A 499 12.21 -9.33 -15.11
C SER A 499 10.89 -9.99 -14.79
N ILE A 500 10.70 -11.26 -15.14
CA ILE A 500 9.49 -12.03 -14.81
C ILE A 500 9.31 -12.13 -13.30
N HIS A 501 10.40 -12.25 -12.53
CA HIS A 501 10.34 -12.34 -11.07
C HIS A 501 9.81 -11.06 -10.43
N GLY A 502 10.28 -9.90 -10.90
CA GLY A 502 9.79 -8.61 -10.43
C GLY A 502 8.31 -8.37 -10.79
N PHE A 503 7.92 -8.71 -12.02
CA PHE A 503 6.53 -8.61 -12.50
C PHE A 503 5.59 -9.52 -11.69
N ALA A 504 5.93 -10.79 -11.57
CA ALA A 504 5.14 -11.82 -10.89
C ALA A 504 4.93 -11.52 -9.41
N GLY A 505 5.94 -10.94 -8.75
CA GLY A 505 5.84 -10.47 -7.38
C GLY A 505 4.70 -9.47 -7.17
N SER A 506 4.62 -8.47 -8.05
CA SER A 506 3.57 -7.45 -8.01
C SER A 506 2.21 -8.05 -8.40
N LEU A 507 2.19 -8.93 -9.40
CA LEU A 507 0.99 -9.67 -9.83
C LEU A 507 0.35 -10.47 -8.68
N ALA A 508 1.16 -11.19 -7.89
CA ALA A 508 0.65 -11.98 -6.76
C ALA A 508 -0.04 -11.11 -5.70
N LYS A 509 0.45 -9.88 -5.51
CA LYS A 509 -0.09 -8.94 -4.51
C LYS A 509 -1.30 -8.16 -5.05
N GLU A 510 -1.40 -7.95 -6.35
CA GLU A 510 -2.58 -7.34 -6.99
C GLU A 510 -3.75 -8.31 -7.13
N TYR A 511 -3.49 -9.61 -7.36
CA TYR A 511 -4.51 -10.63 -7.60
C TYR A 511 -4.52 -11.70 -6.51
N SER A 512 -5.00 -11.35 -5.32
CA SER A 512 -5.04 -12.24 -4.14
C SER A 512 -5.90 -13.51 -4.31
N ARG A 513 -6.77 -13.56 -5.32
CA ARG A 513 -7.54 -14.77 -5.69
C ARG A 513 -6.72 -15.76 -6.51
N TRP A 514 -5.57 -15.34 -7.03
CA TRP A 514 -4.69 -16.19 -7.81
C TRP A 514 -3.66 -16.84 -6.89
N SER A 515 -3.48 -18.14 -7.05
CA SER A 515 -2.43 -18.89 -6.35
C SER A 515 -1.21 -18.92 -7.26
N ILE A 516 -0.24 -18.06 -6.98
CA ILE A 516 0.96 -17.89 -7.82
C ILE A 516 2.15 -18.63 -7.22
N LYS A 517 2.88 -19.33 -8.07
CA LYS A 517 4.15 -19.99 -7.77
C LYS A 517 5.18 -19.53 -8.80
N LEU A 518 6.29 -18.96 -8.32
CA LEU A 518 7.36 -18.44 -9.16
C LEU A 518 8.62 -19.27 -8.90
N LEU A 519 9.12 -19.93 -9.94
CA LEU A 519 10.20 -20.90 -9.85
C LEU A 519 11.33 -20.50 -10.79
N ASP A 520 12.57 -20.64 -10.33
CA ASP A 520 13.75 -20.56 -11.18
C ASP A 520 14.54 -21.85 -11.07
N LEU A 521 14.52 -22.63 -12.14
CA LEU A 521 15.07 -23.99 -12.18
C LEU A 521 16.48 -24.00 -12.78
N GLU A 522 17.26 -25.03 -12.46
CA GLU A 522 18.48 -25.34 -13.20
C GLU A 522 18.17 -25.78 -14.62
N HIS A 523 19.12 -25.50 -15.52
CA HIS A 523 19.08 -25.96 -16.89
C HIS A 523 19.04 -27.49 -16.94
N GLU A 524 18.21 -28.02 -17.84
CA GLU A 524 18.02 -29.47 -18.05
C GLU A 524 17.52 -30.28 -16.83
N VAL A 525 17.09 -29.64 -15.74
CA VAL A 525 16.53 -30.37 -14.59
C VAL A 525 15.19 -31.03 -14.95
N GLU A 526 14.96 -32.25 -14.47
CA GLU A 526 13.70 -32.95 -14.62
C GLU A 526 12.67 -32.44 -13.60
N TRP A 527 11.59 -31.78 -14.07
CA TRP A 527 10.58 -31.17 -13.19
C TRP A 527 9.91 -32.15 -12.21
N ALA A 528 9.85 -33.43 -12.57
CA ALA A 528 9.32 -34.48 -11.69
C ALA A 528 10.22 -34.74 -10.47
N GLU A 529 11.53 -34.56 -10.61
CA GLU A 529 12.51 -34.80 -9.54
C GLU A 529 12.58 -33.63 -8.55
N THR A 530 12.18 -32.43 -8.98
CA THR A 530 12.18 -31.24 -8.12
C THR A 530 11.03 -31.23 -7.11
N GLN A 531 10.01 -32.09 -7.28
CA GLN A 531 8.76 -32.07 -6.49
C GLN A 531 8.08 -30.69 -6.48
N MET A 532 8.25 -29.88 -7.53
CA MET A 532 7.73 -28.50 -7.59
C MET A 532 6.22 -28.37 -7.37
N GLN A 533 5.43 -29.44 -7.56
CA GLN A 533 3.99 -29.47 -7.29
C GLN A 533 3.69 -29.29 -5.79
N GLU A 534 4.56 -29.82 -4.93
CA GLU A 534 4.42 -29.84 -3.47
C GLU A 534 4.76 -28.49 -2.82
N LEU A 535 5.49 -27.62 -3.52
CA LEU A 535 5.82 -26.29 -3.02
C LEU A 535 4.56 -25.46 -2.69
N PRO A 536 4.57 -24.69 -1.60
CA PRO A 536 3.44 -23.83 -1.23
C PRO A 536 3.22 -22.73 -2.27
N TRP A 537 1.97 -22.29 -2.38
CA TRP A 537 1.62 -21.07 -3.11
C TRP A 537 2.11 -19.85 -2.33
N ASN A 538 2.60 -18.84 -3.03
CA ASN A 538 3.19 -17.67 -2.39
C ASN A 538 2.40 -16.40 -2.69
N GLY A 539 1.53 -15.99 -1.77
CA GLY A 539 0.74 -14.76 -1.89
C GLY A 539 1.57 -13.47 -1.84
N GLN A 540 2.86 -13.54 -1.46
CA GLN A 540 3.81 -12.43 -1.58
C GLN A 540 4.57 -12.45 -2.92
N GLY A 541 4.38 -13.48 -3.75
CA GLY A 541 5.04 -13.63 -5.03
C GLY A 541 6.56 -13.78 -4.93
N ASN A 542 7.06 -14.36 -3.84
CA ASN A 542 8.48 -14.67 -3.71
C ASN A 542 8.85 -15.91 -4.52
N ALA A 543 10.03 -15.87 -5.13
CA ALA A 543 10.56 -16.94 -5.95
C ALA A 543 11.15 -18.08 -5.11
N TYR A 544 11.04 -19.29 -5.62
CA TYR A 544 11.81 -20.46 -5.17
C TYR A 544 12.82 -20.84 -6.24
N LEU A 545 14.08 -21.00 -5.85
CA LEU A 545 15.16 -21.43 -6.74
C LEU A 545 15.42 -22.90 -6.49
N TYR A 546 15.58 -23.69 -7.55
CA TYR A 546 16.05 -25.07 -7.44
C TYR A 546 17.50 -25.12 -7.89
N ARG A 547 18.42 -25.43 -6.97
CA ARG A 547 19.87 -25.52 -7.23
C ARG A 547 20.46 -26.72 -6.51
N ASP A 548 21.36 -27.46 -7.14
CA ASP A 548 22.08 -28.58 -6.51
C ASP A 548 21.16 -29.61 -5.79
N ASN A 549 19.97 -29.87 -6.36
CA ASN A 549 18.89 -30.69 -5.79
C ASN A 549 18.22 -30.15 -4.51
N GLU A 550 18.41 -28.87 -4.19
CA GLU A 550 17.79 -28.19 -3.06
C GLU A 550 16.89 -27.03 -3.51
N TRP A 551 15.81 -26.80 -2.75
CA TRP A 551 15.02 -25.58 -2.90
C TRP A 551 15.62 -24.48 -2.03
N LEU A 552 15.74 -23.29 -2.60
CA LEU A 552 16.25 -22.10 -1.95
C LEU A 552 15.15 -21.03 -1.92
N ARG A 553 15.13 -20.24 -0.84
CA ARG A 553 14.30 -19.04 -0.70
C ARG A 553 15.15 -17.81 -0.43
N GLN A 554 14.67 -16.66 -0.89
CA GLN A 554 15.33 -15.39 -0.65
C GLN A 554 15.11 -14.94 0.80
N GLU A 555 16.18 -14.52 1.45
CA GLU A 555 16.17 -13.85 2.74
C GLU A 555 16.97 -12.54 2.64
N LEU A 556 16.57 -11.52 3.37
CA LEU A 556 17.31 -10.28 3.56
C LEU A 556 17.94 -10.32 4.94
N ILE A 557 19.27 -10.14 5.00
CA ILE A 557 20.01 -10.14 6.27
C ILE A 557 20.60 -8.75 6.52
N PRO A 558 20.59 -8.23 7.77
CA PRO A 558 21.27 -6.99 8.10
C PRO A 558 22.77 -7.08 7.80
N VAL A 559 23.34 -5.98 7.30
CA VAL A 559 24.78 -5.83 7.12
C VAL A 559 25.36 -5.06 8.31
N ASN A 560 26.36 -5.65 8.95
CA ASN A 560 26.99 -5.05 10.11
C ASN A 560 28.27 -4.32 9.72
N VAL A 561 28.26 -3.00 9.94
CA VAL A 561 29.36 -2.11 9.63
C VAL A 561 30.19 -1.90 10.89
N HIS A 562 30.92 -2.92 11.30
CA HIS A 562 31.86 -2.76 12.41
C HIS A 562 33.03 -1.85 11.97
N ASN A 563 33.23 -0.76 12.71
CA ASN A 563 34.31 0.21 12.50
C ASN A 563 34.14 1.12 11.27
N GLU A 564 32.98 1.80 11.17
CA GLU A 564 32.66 2.81 10.13
C GLU A 564 33.72 3.90 9.93
N HIS A 565 34.58 4.14 10.94
CA HIS A 565 35.64 5.15 10.91
C HIS A 565 36.88 4.72 10.09
N ALA A 566 36.94 3.46 9.64
CA ALA A 566 38.03 2.93 8.82
C ALA A 566 37.70 2.86 7.32
N ILE A 567 36.51 3.32 6.91
CA ILE A 567 36.09 3.37 5.51
C ILE A 567 37.01 4.37 4.78
N LYS A 568 37.76 3.87 3.80
CA LYS A 568 38.65 4.67 2.95
C LYS A 568 37.83 5.43 1.92
N ASP A 569 38.46 6.42 1.29
CA ASP A 569 37.96 7.12 0.10
C ASP A 569 37.65 6.09 -1.02
N ALA A 570 36.37 5.82 -1.31
CA ALA A 570 35.95 4.87 -2.35
C ALA A 570 36.17 5.39 -3.77
N TYR A 571 36.33 6.71 -3.91
CA TYR A 571 36.42 7.39 -5.18
C TYR A 571 37.79 8.05 -5.36
N ARG A 572 38.25 8.15 -6.60
CA ARG A 572 39.47 8.90 -6.93
C ARG A 572 39.24 10.40 -6.83
N GLN A 573 40.16 11.09 -6.15
CA GLN A 573 40.29 12.55 -6.22
C GLN A 573 40.54 12.98 -7.67
N GLU A 574 39.81 14.01 -8.11
CA GLU A 574 39.82 14.55 -9.47
C GLU A 574 39.43 13.53 -10.56
N GLY A 575 38.81 12.41 -10.17
CA GLY A 575 38.35 11.38 -11.10
C GLY A 575 37.22 11.86 -12.03
N VAL A 576 37.09 11.19 -13.17
CA VAL A 576 36.06 11.44 -14.18
C VAL A 576 34.97 10.38 -14.09
N TYR A 577 33.73 10.81 -13.92
CA TYR A 577 32.59 9.91 -13.77
C TYR A 577 31.43 10.26 -14.69
N VAL A 578 30.83 9.24 -15.29
CA VAL A 578 29.67 9.38 -16.18
C VAL A 578 28.41 8.94 -15.44
N VAL A 579 27.39 9.81 -15.39
CA VAL A 579 26.12 9.54 -14.72
C VAL A 579 24.98 9.58 -15.72
N ILE A 580 24.48 8.40 -16.11
CA ILE A 580 23.28 8.28 -16.93
C ILE A 580 22.07 8.59 -16.07
N GLY A 581 21.32 9.63 -16.43
CA GLY A 581 20.28 10.22 -15.60
C GLY A 581 20.81 11.18 -14.52
N GLY A 582 22.03 11.72 -14.68
CA GLY A 582 22.68 12.58 -13.68
C GLY A 582 21.93 13.86 -13.32
N ALA A 583 21.16 14.42 -14.26
CA ALA A 583 20.28 15.56 -14.00
C ALA A 583 18.98 15.19 -13.22
N GLY A 584 18.78 13.92 -12.86
CA GLY A 584 17.68 13.46 -11.99
C GLY A 584 17.98 13.64 -10.50
N GLY A 585 16.99 13.46 -9.63
CA GLY A 585 17.11 13.74 -8.19
C GLY A 585 18.32 13.09 -7.51
N ILE A 586 18.38 11.75 -7.49
CA ILE A 586 19.49 11.02 -6.84
C ILE A 586 20.82 11.23 -7.59
N GLY A 587 20.78 11.33 -8.92
CA GLY A 587 21.95 11.63 -9.75
C GLY A 587 22.61 12.97 -9.38
N GLN A 588 21.81 14.00 -9.12
CA GLN A 588 22.30 15.31 -8.68
C GLN A 588 22.89 15.26 -7.27
N VAL A 589 22.23 14.56 -6.34
CA VAL A 589 22.72 14.38 -4.96
C VAL A 589 24.10 13.72 -4.97
N TRP A 590 24.26 12.63 -5.72
CA TRP A 590 25.54 11.96 -5.86
C TRP A 590 26.59 12.86 -6.51
N SER A 591 26.22 13.56 -7.58
CA SER A 591 27.13 14.49 -8.28
C SER A 591 27.62 15.61 -7.37
N GLU A 592 26.74 16.18 -6.53
CA GLU A 592 27.12 17.20 -5.55
C GLU A 592 28.14 16.66 -4.54
N TYR A 593 27.90 15.46 -4.01
CA TYR A 593 28.82 14.82 -3.08
C TYR A 593 30.21 14.63 -3.72
N MET A 594 30.24 14.12 -4.96
CA MET A 594 31.47 13.87 -5.70
C MET A 594 32.25 15.16 -6.03
N ILE A 595 31.56 16.23 -6.41
CA ILE A 595 32.20 17.52 -6.68
C ILE A 595 32.79 18.10 -5.39
N ARG A 596 32.05 18.07 -4.28
CA ARG A 596 32.50 18.64 -3.00
C ARG A 596 33.63 17.86 -2.35
N GLN A 597 33.52 16.53 -2.32
CA GLN A 597 34.39 15.67 -1.53
C GLN A 597 35.63 15.19 -2.32
N TYR A 598 35.46 14.99 -3.63
CA TYR A 598 36.47 14.39 -4.49
C TYR A 598 36.99 15.32 -5.59
N ASN A 599 36.51 16.56 -5.66
CA ASN A 599 36.80 17.49 -6.76
C ASN A 599 36.59 16.83 -8.14
N ALA A 600 35.60 15.94 -8.24
CA ALA A 600 35.41 15.08 -9.38
C ALA A 600 34.88 15.83 -10.59
N ARG A 601 35.21 15.34 -11.79
CA ARG A 601 34.64 15.80 -13.06
C ARG A 601 33.44 14.93 -13.40
N ILE A 602 32.27 15.54 -13.47
CA ILE A 602 31.01 14.83 -13.66
C ILE A 602 30.47 15.08 -15.08
N ILE A 603 30.16 14.00 -15.79
CA ILE A 603 29.45 14.04 -17.06
C ILE A 603 28.04 13.48 -16.86
N TRP A 604 27.03 14.29 -17.13
CA TRP A 604 25.64 13.87 -17.14
C TRP A 604 25.19 13.48 -18.54
N ILE A 605 24.56 12.31 -18.66
CA ILE A 605 23.85 11.89 -19.86
C ILE A 605 22.35 11.91 -19.59
N GLY A 606 21.56 12.56 -20.44
CA GLY A 606 20.10 12.58 -20.32
C GLY A 606 19.39 12.81 -21.65
N ARG A 607 18.11 12.44 -21.71
CA ARG A 607 17.28 12.52 -22.94
C ARG A 607 16.73 13.90 -23.25
N ARG A 608 16.61 14.78 -22.24
CA ARG A 608 15.98 16.08 -22.40
C ARG A 608 16.98 17.06 -22.99
N GLU A 609 16.51 17.95 -23.84
CA GLU A 609 17.29 19.15 -24.18
C GLU A 609 17.55 19.98 -22.92
N PRO A 610 18.69 20.70 -22.83
CA PRO A 610 18.97 21.58 -21.71
C PRO A 610 17.85 22.61 -21.54
N ASP A 611 17.13 22.52 -20.43
CA ASP A 611 16.09 23.45 -20.04
C ASP A 611 16.52 24.30 -18.83
N SER A 612 15.70 25.27 -18.43
CA SER A 612 16.01 26.14 -17.29
C SER A 612 16.12 25.40 -15.96
N SER A 613 15.55 24.18 -15.85
CA SER A 613 15.71 23.36 -14.65
C SER A 613 17.09 22.72 -14.60
N ILE A 614 17.54 22.13 -15.72
CA ILE A 614 18.86 21.51 -15.85
C ILE A 614 19.94 22.56 -15.71
N GLN A 615 19.79 23.72 -16.35
CA GLN A 615 20.77 24.81 -16.31
C GLN A 615 20.96 25.33 -14.87
N ARG A 616 19.86 25.53 -14.11
CA ARG A 616 19.94 25.90 -12.69
C ARG A 616 20.68 24.87 -11.85
N CYS A 617 20.49 23.58 -12.14
CA CYS A 617 21.21 22.52 -11.43
C CYS A 617 22.71 22.55 -11.73
N ILE A 618 23.11 22.80 -12.99
CA ILE A 618 24.52 22.94 -13.39
C ILE A 618 25.15 24.15 -12.69
N GLU A 619 24.52 25.33 -12.76
CA GLU A 619 25.01 26.56 -12.11
C GLU A 619 25.13 26.41 -10.59
N ARG A 620 24.16 25.72 -9.97
CA ARG A 620 24.21 25.41 -8.54
C ARG A 620 25.45 24.57 -8.20
N LEU A 621 25.77 23.56 -9.00
CA LEU A 621 26.92 22.69 -8.76
C LEU A 621 28.26 23.36 -9.13
N GLU A 622 28.28 24.22 -10.13
CA GLU A 622 29.43 25.07 -10.49
C GLU A 622 29.87 25.96 -9.32
N SER A 623 28.91 26.47 -8.54
CA SER A 623 29.24 27.27 -7.35
C SER A 623 29.99 26.48 -6.26
N LEU A 624 30.02 25.15 -6.36
CA LEU A 624 30.61 24.24 -5.38
C LEU A 624 31.91 23.60 -5.87
N GLY A 625 32.21 23.68 -7.16
CA GLY A 625 33.36 23.05 -7.80
C GLY A 625 33.18 22.95 -9.33
N SER A 626 33.71 21.89 -9.95
CA SER A 626 33.61 21.73 -11.41
C SER A 626 32.15 21.52 -11.85
N ALA A 627 31.65 22.38 -12.76
CA ALA A 627 30.31 22.26 -13.33
C ALA A 627 30.15 20.92 -14.07
N PRO A 628 29.02 20.20 -13.92
CA PRO A 628 28.77 19.00 -14.71
C PRO A 628 28.67 19.31 -16.22
N GLU A 629 29.31 18.48 -17.04
CA GLU A 629 29.09 18.50 -18.50
C GLU A 629 27.80 17.75 -18.83
N TYR A 630 26.83 18.40 -19.48
CA TYR A 630 25.59 17.76 -19.90
C TYR A 630 25.61 17.35 -21.37
N ILE A 631 25.36 16.07 -21.64
CA ILE A 631 25.28 15.49 -22.99
C ILE A 631 23.88 14.92 -23.21
N VAL A 632 23.22 15.38 -24.28
CA VAL A 632 21.91 14.87 -24.68
C VAL A 632 22.08 13.55 -25.41
N ALA A 633 21.55 12.47 -24.85
CA ALA A 633 21.47 11.17 -25.50
C ALA A 633 20.37 10.31 -24.86
N ASP A 634 19.73 9.47 -25.69
CA ASP A 634 18.88 8.38 -25.19
C ASP A 634 19.71 7.14 -24.92
N ALA A 635 19.92 6.86 -23.64
CA ALA A 635 20.70 5.70 -23.20
C ALA A 635 20.00 4.35 -23.46
N THR A 636 18.74 4.33 -23.91
CA THR A 636 18.11 3.10 -24.42
C THR A 636 18.52 2.80 -25.85
N ASN A 637 19.06 3.77 -26.59
CA ASN A 637 19.48 3.65 -27.97
C ASN A 637 21.02 3.50 -28.08
N ALA A 638 21.48 2.42 -28.73
CA ALA A 638 22.91 2.10 -28.86
C ALA A 638 23.71 3.22 -29.55
N ASP A 639 23.25 3.67 -30.73
CA ASP A 639 23.95 4.70 -31.50
C ASP A 639 24.01 6.04 -30.76
N SER A 640 22.92 6.40 -30.07
CA SER A 640 22.85 7.64 -29.29
C SER A 640 23.84 7.62 -28.13
N LEU A 641 23.93 6.50 -27.40
CA LEU A 641 24.85 6.37 -26.28
C LEU A 641 26.31 6.27 -26.76
N GLN A 642 26.55 5.58 -27.88
CA GLN A 642 27.87 5.48 -28.51
C GLN A 642 28.41 6.86 -28.94
N LYS A 643 27.57 7.71 -29.55
CA LYS A 643 27.95 9.09 -29.90
C LYS A 643 28.28 9.93 -28.67
N ALA A 644 27.52 9.78 -27.58
CA ALA A 644 27.82 10.43 -26.31
C ALA A 644 29.18 9.96 -25.75
N TYR A 645 29.44 8.65 -25.78
CA TYR A 645 30.73 8.08 -25.38
C TYR A 645 31.89 8.66 -26.19
N GLU A 646 31.81 8.68 -27.52
CA GLU A 646 32.86 9.27 -28.37
C GLU A 646 33.12 10.74 -28.05
N GLN A 647 32.05 11.51 -27.76
CA GLN A 647 32.19 12.90 -27.34
C GLN A 647 32.93 13.01 -26.00
N ILE A 648 32.61 12.14 -25.04
CA ILE A 648 33.27 12.09 -23.72
C ILE A 648 34.75 11.75 -23.89
N LYS A 649 35.08 10.68 -24.63
CA LYS A 649 36.47 10.20 -24.78
C LYS A 649 37.40 11.19 -25.48
N ARG A 650 36.87 12.07 -26.34
CA ARG A 650 37.65 13.17 -26.95
C ARG A 650 38.15 14.19 -25.92
N ARG A 651 37.41 14.38 -24.82
CA ARG A 651 37.74 15.36 -23.76
C ARG A 651 38.36 14.70 -22.54
N HIS A 652 37.90 13.49 -22.22
CA HIS A 652 38.27 12.73 -21.04
C HIS A 652 38.65 11.30 -21.48
N PRO A 653 39.93 11.05 -21.82
CA PRO A 653 40.39 9.75 -22.29
C PRO A 653 40.23 8.62 -21.25
N HIS A 654 40.27 8.97 -19.96
CA HIS A 654 40.14 8.03 -18.85
C HIS A 654 38.86 8.33 -18.07
N ILE A 655 38.04 7.30 -17.86
CA ILE A 655 36.80 7.34 -17.07
C ILE A 655 37.02 6.37 -15.90
N GLN A 656 36.75 6.82 -14.68
CA GLN A 656 36.95 6.00 -13.47
C GLN A 656 35.69 5.25 -13.07
N GLY A 657 34.50 5.77 -13.40
CA GLY A 657 33.29 5.04 -13.10
C GLY A 657 32.07 5.51 -13.89
N VAL A 658 31.13 4.59 -14.03
CA VAL A 658 29.87 4.83 -14.75
C VAL A 658 28.70 4.44 -13.86
N ILE A 659 27.73 5.35 -13.74
CA ILE A 659 26.62 5.26 -12.81
C ILE A 659 25.30 5.26 -13.60
N HIS A 660 24.49 4.21 -13.40
CA HIS A 660 23.13 4.17 -13.89
C HIS A 660 22.17 4.73 -12.84
N SER A 661 21.88 6.04 -12.90
CA SER A 661 20.92 6.74 -12.04
C SER A 661 19.55 6.97 -12.70
N ALA A 662 19.44 6.73 -14.02
CA ALA A 662 18.20 6.92 -14.76
C ALA A 662 17.01 6.13 -14.18
N ILE A 663 15.87 6.81 -14.13
CA ILE A 663 14.60 6.31 -13.63
C ILE A 663 13.44 6.88 -14.44
N VAL A 664 12.44 6.05 -14.67
CA VAL A 664 11.11 6.44 -15.15
C VAL A 664 10.13 5.79 -14.19
N LEU A 665 9.23 6.58 -13.59
CA LEU A 665 8.16 6.08 -12.74
C LEU A 665 6.84 6.40 -13.41
N GLN A 666 6.07 5.35 -13.72
CA GLN A 666 4.74 5.45 -14.32
C GLN A 666 3.87 4.33 -13.73
N ASP A 667 3.75 4.35 -12.41
CA ASP A 667 3.04 3.35 -11.61
C ASP A 667 1.57 3.28 -12.02
N GLN A 668 1.04 2.05 -12.11
CA GLN A 668 -0.33 1.75 -12.48
C GLN A 668 -0.65 0.29 -12.16
N SER A 669 -1.90 -0.04 -11.80
CA SER A 669 -2.29 -1.45 -11.67
C SER A 669 -2.14 -2.19 -12.99
N ILE A 670 -1.86 -3.50 -12.95
CA ILE A 670 -1.66 -4.33 -14.14
C ILE A 670 -2.90 -4.29 -15.06
N ALA A 671 -4.10 -4.29 -14.49
CA ALA A 671 -5.35 -4.17 -15.24
C ALA A 671 -5.41 -2.90 -16.09
N ASN A 672 -4.95 -1.76 -15.57
CA ASN A 672 -5.04 -0.47 -16.24
C ASN A 672 -3.74 -0.07 -16.96
N MET A 673 -2.64 -0.79 -16.73
CA MET A 673 -1.36 -0.48 -17.35
C MET A 673 -1.41 -0.76 -18.85
N GLU A 674 -1.00 0.23 -19.63
CA GLU A 674 -0.79 0.11 -21.08
C GLU A 674 0.61 -0.45 -21.35
N GLU A 675 0.76 -1.17 -22.47
CA GLU A 675 2.02 -1.81 -22.82
C GLU A 675 3.17 -0.80 -23.03
N ASP A 676 2.92 0.31 -23.73
CA ASP A 676 3.91 1.38 -23.93
C ASP A 676 4.44 1.94 -22.60
N ARG A 677 3.57 2.03 -21.60
CA ARG A 677 3.92 2.47 -20.24
C ARG A 677 4.76 1.42 -19.52
N PHE A 678 4.36 0.15 -19.62
CA PHE A 678 5.17 -0.95 -19.08
C PHE A 678 6.58 -0.93 -19.69
N GLN A 679 6.64 -0.84 -21.02
CA GLN A 679 7.87 -0.88 -21.80
C GLN A 679 8.77 0.33 -21.52
N ALA A 680 8.21 1.52 -21.37
CA ALA A 680 8.99 2.74 -21.08
C ALA A 680 9.72 2.65 -19.73
N VAL A 681 9.05 2.12 -18.69
CA VAL A 681 9.65 1.92 -17.36
C VAL A 681 10.65 0.78 -17.37
N LEU A 682 10.31 -0.34 -18.02
CA LEU A 682 11.19 -1.50 -18.16
C LEU A 682 12.49 -1.13 -18.90
N SER A 683 12.38 -0.49 -20.07
CA SER A 683 13.52 -0.12 -20.92
C SER A 683 14.50 0.83 -20.23
N ALA A 684 13.99 1.71 -19.37
CA ALA A 684 14.83 2.60 -18.58
C ALA A 684 15.73 1.87 -17.56
N LYS A 685 15.48 0.59 -17.29
CA LYS A 685 16.32 -0.28 -16.43
C LYS A 685 17.01 -1.40 -17.24
N VAL A 686 16.33 -1.99 -18.23
CA VAL A 686 16.87 -3.09 -19.03
C VAL A 686 17.82 -2.58 -20.10
N ALA A 687 17.29 -1.84 -21.08
CA ALA A 687 18.07 -1.37 -22.22
C ALA A 687 19.21 -0.45 -21.76
N VAL A 688 18.96 0.45 -20.81
CA VAL A 688 20.03 1.32 -20.29
C VAL A 688 21.17 0.53 -19.64
N SER A 689 20.88 -0.53 -18.87
CA SER A 689 21.92 -1.37 -18.27
C SER A 689 22.74 -2.11 -19.33
N ALA A 690 22.07 -2.74 -20.30
CA ALA A 690 22.73 -3.46 -21.39
C ALA A 690 23.60 -2.52 -22.23
N ARG A 691 23.06 -1.37 -22.66
CA ARG A 691 23.77 -0.39 -23.49
C ARG A 691 24.93 0.25 -22.74
N MET A 692 24.78 0.51 -21.45
CA MET A 692 25.86 1.01 -20.59
C MET A 692 27.01 0.01 -20.53
N ALA A 693 26.73 -1.29 -20.35
CA ALA A 693 27.73 -2.34 -20.34
C ALA A 693 28.39 -2.56 -21.71
N GLN A 694 27.67 -2.36 -22.81
CA GLN A 694 28.21 -2.47 -24.18
C GLN A 694 29.13 -1.30 -24.53
N VAL A 695 28.70 -0.07 -24.23
CA VAL A 695 29.41 1.15 -24.66
C VAL A 695 30.59 1.48 -23.76
N PHE A 696 30.41 1.36 -22.43
CA PHE A 696 31.46 1.72 -21.47
C PHE A 696 32.20 0.50 -20.92
N GLY A 697 31.72 -0.72 -21.19
CA GLY A 697 32.18 -1.89 -20.44
C GLY A 697 33.61 -2.32 -20.72
N GLN A 698 34.21 -1.87 -21.82
CA GLN A 698 35.60 -2.15 -22.20
C GLN A 698 36.60 -1.08 -21.71
N ASP A 699 36.11 0.00 -21.08
CA ASP A 699 36.99 0.98 -20.44
C ASP A 699 37.61 0.39 -19.16
N ASP A 700 38.79 0.89 -18.80
CA ASP A 700 39.51 0.57 -17.56
C ASP A 700 38.88 1.35 -16.39
N LEU A 701 37.66 0.95 -16.01
CA LEU A 701 36.89 1.55 -14.91
C LEU A 701 37.39 1.04 -13.55
N ASP A 702 37.23 1.85 -12.50
CA ASP A 702 37.30 1.36 -11.12
C ASP A 702 36.01 0.62 -10.77
N PHE A 703 34.86 1.16 -11.20
CA PHE A 703 33.56 0.52 -10.96
C PHE A 703 32.48 0.88 -11.99
N MET A 704 31.47 0.01 -12.05
CA MET A 704 30.18 0.25 -12.66
C MET A 704 29.08 0.15 -11.59
N LEU A 705 28.32 1.23 -11.37
CA LEU A 705 27.38 1.34 -10.25
C LEU A 705 25.93 1.47 -10.73
N PHE A 706 25.08 0.57 -10.24
CA PHE A 706 23.68 0.48 -10.61
C PHE A 706 22.77 0.96 -9.48
N PHE A 707 22.05 2.07 -9.72
CA PHE A 707 20.96 2.48 -8.83
C PHE A 707 19.70 1.68 -9.18
N SER A 708 19.45 0.69 -8.32
CA SER A 708 18.26 -0.14 -8.31
C SER A 708 17.31 0.34 -7.20
N SER A 709 16.35 -0.49 -6.83
CA SER A 709 15.38 -0.18 -5.80
C SER A 709 15.15 -1.37 -4.90
N PHE A 710 14.79 -1.09 -3.65
CA PHE A 710 14.28 -2.09 -2.72
C PHE A 710 13.03 -2.80 -3.24
N ASN A 711 12.37 -2.23 -4.27
CA ASN A 711 11.24 -2.84 -4.96
C ASN A 711 11.57 -4.13 -5.74
N SER A 712 12.85 -4.48 -5.94
CA SER A 712 13.23 -5.80 -6.45
C SER A 712 12.95 -6.94 -5.45
N PHE A 713 12.88 -6.61 -4.15
CA PHE A 713 12.50 -7.52 -3.07
C PHE A 713 11.02 -7.34 -2.72
N THR A 714 10.59 -6.10 -2.49
CA THR A 714 9.25 -5.82 -1.98
C THR A 714 8.14 -5.93 -3.02
N ARG A 715 8.45 -5.78 -4.31
CA ARG A 715 7.55 -6.02 -5.45
C ARG A 715 6.15 -5.41 -5.25
N SER A 716 6.09 -4.13 -4.94
CA SER A 716 4.86 -3.47 -4.50
C SER A 716 3.73 -3.52 -5.55
N PRO A 717 2.45 -3.62 -5.14
CA PRO A 717 1.30 -3.49 -6.04
C PRO A 717 1.35 -2.18 -6.84
N GLY A 718 0.93 -2.20 -8.09
CA GLY A 718 0.91 -1.04 -8.99
C GLY A 718 2.29 -0.65 -9.55
N GLN A 719 3.35 -1.37 -9.18
CA GLN A 719 4.73 -1.10 -9.60
C GLN A 719 5.35 -2.28 -10.35
N SER A 720 4.53 -3.09 -11.03
CA SER A 720 4.96 -4.31 -11.71
C SER A 720 6.03 -4.07 -12.79
N ASN A 721 5.90 -3.00 -13.58
CA ASN A 721 6.89 -2.57 -14.56
C ASN A 721 8.23 -2.14 -13.91
N TYR A 722 8.17 -1.40 -12.82
CA TYR A 722 9.34 -0.91 -12.09
C TYR A 722 10.07 -2.03 -11.35
N ALA A 723 9.33 -2.91 -10.70
CA ALA A 723 9.86 -4.11 -10.05
C ALA A 723 10.53 -5.03 -11.08
N ALA A 724 9.88 -5.28 -12.22
CA ALA A 724 10.46 -6.07 -13.31
C ALA A 724 11.81 -5.52 -13.80
N GLY A 725 11.90 -4.21 -14.01
CA GLY A 725 13.15 -3.57 -14.43
C GLY A 725 14.25 -3.62 -13.36
N CYS A 726 13.90 -3.43 -12.09
CA CYS A 726 14.88 -3.48 -11.00
C CYS A 726 15.40 -4.91 -10.74
N THR A 727 14.52 -5.93 -10.74
CA THR A 727 14.95 -7.33 -10.57
C THR A 727 15.86 -7.78 -11.71
N PHE A 728 15.59 -7.36 -12.96
CA PHE A 728 16.52 -7.59 -14.06
C PHE A 728 17.86 -6.91 -13.82
N LYS A 729 17.85 -5.63 -13.46
CA LYS A 729 19.08 -4.86 -13.24
C LYS A 729 19.98 -5.51 -12.19
N ASP A 730 19.39 -6.02 -11.10
CA ASP A 730 20.11 -6.70 -10.03
C ASP A 730 20.80 -7.98 -10.56
N ALA A 731 20.06 -8.84 -11.28
CA ALA A 731 20.61 -10.06 -11.87
C ALA A 731 21.63 -9.78 -12.99
N PHE A 732 21.38 -8.75 -13.81
CA PHE A 732 22.28 -8.33 -14.88
C PHE A 732 23.63 -7.85 -14.34
N ALA A 733 23.60 -7.05 -13.27
CA ALA A 733 24.82 -6.57 -12.64
C ALA A 733 25.66 -7.71 -12.05
N HIS A 734 25.01 -8.72 -11.46
CA HIS A 734 25.69 -9.95 -10.99
C HIS A 734 26.43 -10.66 -12.12
N GLN A 735 25.75 -10.98 -13.23
CA GLN A 735 26.40 -11.66 -14.35
C GLN A 735 27.49 -10.79 -14.99
N LEU A 736 27.28 -9.47 -15.05
CA LEU A 736 28.27 -8.53 -15.56
C LEU A 736 29.53 -8.50 -14.67
N ALA A 737 29.40 -8.62 -13.35
CA ALA A 737 30.53 -8.67 -12.42
C ALA A 737 31.47 -9.85 -12.72
N MET A 738 30.92 -10.99 -13.16
CA MET A 738 31.70 -12.17 -13.52
C MET A 738 32.50 -11.99 -14.82
N GLU A 739 32.05 -11.11 -15.71
CA GLU A 739 32.67 -10.87 -17.02
C GLU A 739 33.62 -9.66 -17.04
N ARG A 740 33.64 -8.84 -16.00
CA ARG A 740 34.42 -7.59 -15.96
C ARG A 740 35.56 -7.69 -14.96
N SER A 741 36.65 -6.98 -15.27
CA SER A 741 37.86 -6.94 -14.43
C SER A 741 37.78 -5.89 -13.31
N TYR A 742 36.67 -5.16 -13.23
CA TYR A 742 36.42 -4.08 -12.28
C TYR A 742 35.13 -4.32 -11.52
N ASP A 743 34.92 -3.56 -10.45
CA ASP A 743 33.79 -3.77 -9.56
C ASP A 743 32.46 -3.42 -10.23
N VAL A 744 31.49 -4.32 -10.13
CA VAL A 744 30.11 -4.06 -10.56
C VAL A 744 29.21 -4.11 -9.34
N LYS A 745 28.66 -2.95 -8.96
CA LYS A 745 27.96 -2.78 -7.67
C LYS A 745 26.52 -2.35 -7.87
N VAL A 746 25.63 -2.82 -7.00
CA VAL A 746 24.19 -2.51 -6.98
C VAL A 746 23.79 -1.95 -5.63
N ILE A 747 23.10 -0.81 -5.64
CA ILE A 747 22.42 -0.27 -4.48
C ILE A 747 20.90 -0.32 -4.69
N ASN A 748 20.19 -1.02 -3.82
CA ASN A 748 18.74 -1.10 -3.81
C ASN A 748 18.18 0.00 -2.88
N TRP A 749 17.89 1.17 -3.45
CA TRP A 749 17.38 2.30 -2.69
C TRP A 749 15.96 2.05 -2.18
N GLY A 750 15.75 2.30 -0.89
CA GLY A 750 14.44 2.50 -0.28
C GLY A 750 13.84 3.87 -0.61
N TYR A 751 13.02 4.39 0.29
CA TYR A 751 12.24 5.59 0.04
C TYR A 751 13.06 6.90 0.13
N TRP A 752 12.96 7.74 -0.90
CA TRP A 752 13.52 9.10 -0.94
C TRP A 752 12.38 10.13 -0.95
N GLY A 753 12.10 10.72 0.20
CA GLY A 753 11.02 11.69 0.40
C GLY A 753 11.43 13.16 0.31
N SER A 754 12.73 13.44 0.42
CA SER A 754 13.31 14.79 0.33
C SER A 754 13.83 15.15 -1.07
N VAL A 755 13.96 14.16 -1.97
CA VAL A 755 14.56 14.32 -3.31
C VAL A 755 13.85 13.44 -4.34
N GLY A 756 13.63 13.95 -5.56
CA GLY A 756 13.19 13.16 -6.71
C GLY A 756 11.68 13.10 -6.93
N SER A 757 11.23 12.16 -7.76
CA SER A 757 9.86 12.07 -8.31
C SER A 757 8.78 11.68 -7.30
N VAL A 758 9.14 11.37 -6.06
CA VAL A 758 8.24 10.87 -5.00
C VAL A 758 8.14 11.80 -3.79
N ALA A 759 8.72 13.01 -3.88
CA ALA A 759 8.81 13.98 -2.79
C ALA A 759 7.51 14.78 -2.53
N SER A 760 6.32 14.15 -2.63
CA SER A 760 5.06 14.80 -2.25
C SER A 760 4.79 14.68 -0.75
N GLU A 761 4.22 15.73 -0.15
CA GLU A 761 3.93 15.79 1.29
C GLU A 761 2.94 14.71 1.75
N GLU A 762 2.00 14.35 0.87
CA GLU A 762 1.00 13.30 1.07
C GLU A 762 1.64 11.91 1.12
N TYR A 763 2.56 11.62 0.19
CA TYR A 763 3.26 10.34 0.14
C TYR A 763 4.29 10.21 1.28
N ASN A 764 4.94 11.31 1.65
CA ASN A 764 5.78 11.41 2.86
C ASN A 764 5.03 11.02 4.14
N THR A 765 3.80 11.53 4.29
CA THR A 765 2.95 11.21 5.44
C THR A 765 2.55 9.73 5.46
N LEU A 766 2.22 9.16 4.30
CA LEU A 766 1.86 7.74 4.16
C LEU A 766 3.03 6.82 4.52
N MET A 767 4.23 7.07 3.98
CA MET A 767 5.43 6.30 4.29
C MET A 767 5.81 6.38 5.77
N SER A 768 5.75 7.59 6.36
CA SER A 768 6.02 7.79 7.78
C SER A 768 5.07 6.99 8.68
N ASN A 769 3.77 6.99 8.37
CA ASN A 769 2.77 6.20 9.08
C ASN A 769 2.96 4.68 8.91
N ALA A 770 3.49 4.25 7.75
CA ALA A 770 3.87 2.86 7.50
C ALA A 770 5.11 2.44 8.32
N GLY A 771 5.87 3.40 8.86
CA GLY A 771 7.11 3.17 9.59
C GLY A 771 8.37 3.29 8.72
N ILE A 772 8.21 3.77 7.48
CA ILE A 772 9.31 3.99 6.53
C ILE A 772 9.70 5.48 6.57
N GLY A 773 10.98 5.75 6.81
CA GLY A 773 11.56 7.10 6.76
C GLY A 773 12.11 7.44 5.38
N SER A 774 12.27 8.74 5.10
CA SER A 774 13.02 9.23 3.94
C SER A 774 14.52 9.02 4.16
N ILE A 775 15.22 8.43 3.19
CA ILE A 775 16.68 8.37 3.16
C ILE A 775 17.23 9.79 3.00
N GLU A 776 18.22 10.18 3.81
CA GLU A 776 18.91 11.46 3.67
C GLU A 776 20.27 11.31 2.97
N VAL A 777 20.74 12.43 2.42
CA VAL A 777 21.95 12.49 1.59
C VAL A 777 23.17 11.90 2.29
N ALA A 778 23.44 12.29 3.54
CA ALA A 778 24.64 11.84 4.27
C ALA A 778 24.67 10.32 4.46
N GLU A 779 23.52 9.72 4.74
CA GLU A 779 23.37 8.28 4.98
C GLU A 779 23.51 7.51 3.68
N ALA A 780 22.91 8.02 2.60
CA ALA A 780 23.01 7.44 1.28
C ALA A 780 24.44 7.42 0.76
N MET A 781 25.17 8.53 0.87
CA MET A 781 26.56 8.60 0.39
C MET A 781 27.46 7.67 1.21
N LYS A 782 27.27 7.60 2.52
CA LYS A 782 27.98 6.65 3.38
C LYS A 782 27.71 5.18 2.98
N ALA A 783 26.47 4.84 2.65
CA ALA A 783 26.13 3.50 2.18
C ALA A 783 26.84 3.15 0.85
N LEU A 784 27.03 4.13 -0.04
CA LEU A 784 27.77 3.94 -1.28
C LEU A 784 29.27 3.72 -1.04
N GLU A 785 29.88 4.49 -0.13
CA GLU A 785 31.29 4.30 0.28
C GLU A 785 31.50 2.88 0.85
N ILE A 786 30.55 2.43 1.69
CA ILE A 786 30.55 1.05 2.25
C ILE A 786 30.46 0.00 1.14
N LEU A 787 29.54 0.18 0.19
CA LEU A 787 29.34 -0.75 -0.91
C LEU A 787 30.58 -0.84 -1.82
N LEU A 788 31.17 0.30 -2.17
CA LEU A 788 32.31 0.38 -3.10
C LEU A 788 33.63 -0.07 -2.47
N THR A 789 33.79 0.02 -1.15
CA THR A 789 35.01 -0.46 -0.46
C THR A 789 34.85 -1.87 0.12
N GLY A 790 33.64 -2.40 0.17
CA GLY A 790 33.32 -3.70 0.74
C GLY A 790 33.33 -4.85 -0.27
N SER A 791 33.29 -6.08 0.25
CA SER A 791 33.25 -7.30 -0.57
C SER A 791 31.87 -7.60 -1.18
N LEU A 792 30.81 -6.95 -0.69
CA LEU A 792 29.45 -7.16 -1.19
C LEU A 792 29.24 -6.44 -2.53
N ASP A 793 28.60 -7.11 -3.48
CA ASP A 793 28.24 -6.51 -4.77
C ASP A 793 26.83 -5.90 -4.77
N GLN A 794 25.99 -6.27 -3.81
CA GLN A 794 24.62 -5.78 -3.69
C GLN A 794 24.26 -5.38 -2.26
N LEU A 795 23.74 -4.16 -2.11
CA LEU A 795 23.35 -3.60 -0.82
C LEU A 795 22.01 -2.86 -0.92
N GLY A 796 21.07 -3.17 -0.04
CA GLY A 796 19.84 -2.41 0.16
C GLY A 796 19.99 -1.41 1.30
N LEU A 797 19.52 -0.18 1.08
CA LEU A 797 19.40 0.82 2.13
C LEU A 797 17.93 1.19 2.31
N VAL A 798 17.41 0.98 3.51
CA VAL A 798 16.10 1.49 3.93
C VAL A 798 16.25 2.33 5.19
N ARG A 799 15.37 3.32 5.34
CA ARG A 799 15.20 4.03 6.61
C ARG A 799 13.89 3.61 7.25
N THR A 800 13.93 3.19 8.50
CA THR A 800 12.75 2.81 9.27
C THR A 800 12.59 3.72 10.48
N THR A 801 11.37 4.14 10.78
CA THR A 801 11.04 5.00 11.95
C THR A 801 10.54 4.19 13.14
N ARG A 802 10.26 2.90 12.94
CA ARG A 802 9.93 1.89 13.95
C ARG A 802 10.39 0.51 13.47
N PRO A 803 10.44 -0.51 14.34
CA PRO A 803 10.78 -1.87 13.91
C PRO A 803 9.75 -2.36 12.88
N LEU A 804 10.25 -2.81 11.73
CA LEU A 804 9.44 -3.30 10.61
C LEU A 804 9.80 -4.76 10.32
N PHE A 805 8.81 -5.64 10.42
CA PHE A 805 8.98 -7.07 10.15
C PHE A 805 8.63 -7.34 8.69
N MET A 806 9.62 -7.69 7.88
CA MET A 806 9.41 -8.25 6.54
C MET A 806 9.50 -9.77 6.64
N GLN A 807 8.71 -10.50 5.86
CA GLN A 807 8.76 -11.96 5.86
C GLN A 807 10.14 -12.47 5.44
N GLU A 808 10.81 -11.73 4.57
CA GLU A 808 12.14 -12.02 4.06
C GLU A 808 13.25 -11.64 5.06
N LEU A 809 12.97 -10.79 6.06
CA LEU A 809 13.99 -10.30 6.99
C LEU A 809 14.39 -11.39 8.00
N ASN A 810 15.64 -11.87 7.89
CA ASN A 810 16.20 -12.83 8.83
C ASN A 810 17.20 -12.15 9.77
N LEU A 811 16.78 -11.92 11.01
CA LEU A 811 17.59 -11.25 12.05
C LEU A 811 18.55 -12.19 12.78
N ASN A 812 18.48 -13.51 12.53
CA ASN A 812 19.38 -14.48 13.13
C ASN A 812 20.71 -14.60 12.36
N LYS A 813 20.77 -14.02 11.16
CA LYS A 813 21.96 -13.95 10.31
C LYS A 813 22.34 -12.49 10.14
N VAL A 814 23.63 -12.23 10.02
CA VAL A 814 24.18 -10.88 9.81
C VAL A 814 25.36 -11.01 8.85
N ALA A 815 25.39 -10.19 7.81
CA ALA A 815 26.50 -10.14 6.88
C ALA A 815 27.65 -9.30 7.45
N SER A 816 28.87 -9.76 7.24
CA SER A 816 30.11 -9.03 7.51
C SER A 816 30.62 -8.39 6.21
N LEU A 817 31.17 -7.18 6.30
CA LEU A 817 31.78 -6.49 5.15
C LEU A 817 33.13 -7.10 4.72
N ASN A 818 33.68 -8.03 5.50
CA ASN A 818 34.99 -8.67 5.25
C ASN A 818 34.88 -10.08 4.61
N GLY A 819 33.69 -10.50 4.17
CA GLY A 819 33.41 -11.86 3.72
C GLY A 819 32.33 -12.53 4.54
#